data_AF-A0AAW2E114-F1
#
_entry.id   AF-A0AAW2E114-F1
#
_cell.length_a   1.000
_cell.length_b   1.000
_cell.length_c   1.000
_cell.angle_alpha   90.00
_cell.angle_beta   90.00
_cell.angle_gamma   90.00
#
_symmetry.space_group_name_H-M   'P 1'
#
loop_
_entity.id
_entity.type
_entity.pdbx_description
1 polymer ?
#
loop_
_entity_poly.entity_id
_entity_poly.type
_entity_poly.pdbx_seq_one_letter_code
_entity_poly.pdbx_strand_id
1 'polypeptide(L)'
;MEKTEEEEESEEVVLRRLEESVNAHPDDPSLHFDLGVRLWENGGEESNNKEKAAEHFVISAKLSPQNGAAFRYLGQYYSGVSLDTQRGLKCYQRAVSLNPDDLQSGEALCDLLDRDGKESLEVAVCREASEKSPRAFWAFRRLGYLQAHQKKWPEAVQSLQHAIRGYPACPELWQALGLAYQRLGRFTAALKSFGRAIELDNTNVFAMIESGNIFLMLGSFKEGVERFKQALEISPESVSARYGLAFGLLGLAKAWINLGAFRWGASLLEEASEVAKASTHLAENMSCIWKLHGDIQLAYAKCFPWMEEGQGLEFDVETFNASILSWKKTCILAAISAKCSYQRALHLAPWEANIYTDIAITADLISSLTMSDGNDFNDWQLSEKMALGALLLEGDNYEFWVALGCLSDHNALKQHALIRGLQLDVSLAVGWAYLGKLYREEGENQLARKAFDCARSIDPSLSLPWAGMSADFNARDSSPDEAFESCLRAVQISPLAEFQIGLAKLALFSGHLSSSQVFGAIQQAVQHAPQYPESHNLYGLVCEARFDYQSAAAAYRLARCAICSFPDSVPKSHTRDISLNLARSLCKAGNAIDALQECEDLKKEGMLDVEGLQVYAFSLWKLDKRDLALSVLRNLAASVSAMEQTSVAAPVSFICRMLYFMSGLDSAISSILKMPKELFQNSGISFIVSAIHTLDTCNRLEPVVSSSRRFLTSYEEITEMHFLIALGKLVKHGTEFCLGFQSGVAHLRKALHMCPNSSLIRNLLGFLLLSSKEWNDTHIATRCCNVDCTDYQNKGGLKSASEILGAGAVACYAVGNSSPKFSFPSCTYQCLNGHGAIQQLQKYCNLLLFI
;
A
#
# COMPACT_ATOMS: atom_id res chain seq x y z
N MET A 1 25.48 15.33 -66.99
CA MET A 1 25.43 16.33 -68.08
C MET A 1 25.28 15.61 -69.41
N GLU A 2 26.12 14.63 -69.78
CA GLU A 2 25.87 13.87 -71.03
C GLU A 2 24.65 12.93 -70.97
N LYS A 3 24.30 12.34 -69.80
CA LYS A 3 23.09 11.51 -69.67
C LYS A 3 21.76 12.29 -69.78
N THR A 4 21.77 13.59 -69.50
CA THR A 4 20.57 14.44 -69.52
C THR A 4 20.27 14.97 -70.92
N GLU A 5 21.30 15.22 -71.74
CA GLU A 5 21.14 15.68 -73.12
C GLU A 5 20.67 14.55 -74.05
N GLU A 6 21.13 13.30 -73.85
CA GLU A 6 20.63 12.14 -74.60
C GLU A 6 19.18 11.78 -74.24
N GLU A 7 18.75 12.00 -72.99
CA GLU A 7 17.36 11.80 -72.56
C GLU A 7 16.44 12.90 -73.14
N GLU A 8 16.85 14.17 -73.10
CA GLU A 8 16.10 15.31 -73.67
C GLU A 8 15.96 15.24 -75.21
N GLU A 9 17.03 14.87 -75.94
CA GLU A 9 16.94 14.66 -77.40
C GLU A 9 16.04 13.48 -77.76
N SER A 10 15.99 12.43 -76.92
CA SER A 10 15.09 11.30 -77.14
C SER A 10 13.62 11.69 -76.95
N GLU A 11 13.31 12.61 -76.04
CA GLU A 11 11.96 13.04 -75.71
C GLU A 11 11.36 13.97 -76.78
N GLU A 12 12.13 14.91 -77.33
CA GLU A 12 11.67 15.75 -78.44
C GLU A 12 11.37 14.93 -79.71
N VAL A 13 12.19 13.91 -80.00
CA VAL A 13 11.99 13.01 -81.14
C VAL A 13 10.72 12.18 -80.97
N VAL A 14 10.43 11.74 -79.74
CA VAL A 14 9.19 11.02 -79.42
C VAL A 14 7.97 11.94 -79.54
N LEU A 15 8.08 13.20 -79.09
CA LEU A 15 7.02 14.19 -79.21
C LEU A 15 6.66 14.48 -80.68
N ARG A 16 7.66 14.74 -81.54
CA ARG A 16 7.43 14.97 -82.98
C ARG A 16 6.79 13.76 -83.66
N ARG A 17 7.21 12.54 -83.31
CA ARG A 17 6.58 11.30 -83.84
C ARG A 17 5.13 11.14 -83.39
N LEU A 18 4.82 11.51 -82.15
CA LEU A 18 3.45 11.50 -81.64
C LEU A 18 2.58 12.56 -82.31
N GLU A 19 3.10 13.77 -82.54
CA GLU A 19 2.43 14.82 -83.30
C GLU A 19 2.14 14.38 -84.75
N GLU A 20 3.11 13.77 -85.44
CA GLU A 20 2.93 13.19 -86.78
C GLU A 20 1.88 12.07 -86.77
N SER A 21 1.87 11.23 -85.73
CA SER A 21 0.92 10.12 -85.59
C SER A 21 -0.51 10.60 -85.33
N VAL A 22 -0.67 11.64 -84.49
CA VAL A 22 -1.94 12.32 -84.23
C VAL A 22 -2.47 12.98 -85.51
N ASN A 23 -1.60 13.63 -86.28
CA ASN A 23 -2.00 14.25 -87.55
C ASN A 23 -2.41 13.21 -88.61
N ALA A 24 -1.82 12.00 -88.57
CA ALA A 24 -2.18 10.90 -89.46
C ALA A 24 -3.50 10.21 -89.05
N HIS A 25 -3.82 10.18 -87.76
CA HIS A 25 -5.00 9.50 -87.21
C HIS A 25 -5.69 10.37 -86.14
N PRO A 26 -6.39 11.46 -86.54
CA PRO A 26 -6.96 12.44 -85.62
C PRO A 26 -8.16 11.91 -84.81
N ASP A 27 -8.74 10.77 -85.21
CA ASP A 27 -9.88 10.16 -84.52
C ASP A 27 -9.44 9.18 -83.40
N ASP A 28 -8.13 8.95 -83.21
CA ASP A 28 -7.63 8.05 -82.17
C ASP A 28 -7.49 8.76 -80.80
N PRO A 29 -8.33 8.40 -79.80
CA PRO A 29 -8.26 9.02 -78.48
C PRO A 29 -6.98 8.72 -77.70
N SER A 30 -6.31 7.60 -77.98
CA SER A 30 -5.11 7.16 -77.25
C SER A 30 -3.90 8.00 -77.63
N LEU A 31 -3.71 8.28 -78.93
CA LEU A 31 -2.64 9.14 -79.42
C LEU A 31 -2.77 10.58 -78.90
N HIS A 32 -3.99 11.11 -78.87
CA HIS A 32 -4.26 12.42 -78.26
C HIS A 32 -3.98 12.45 -76.75
N PHE A 33 -4.29 11.37 -76.03
CA PHE A 33 -3.98 11.27 -74.61
C PHE A 33 -2.47 11.22 -74.36
N ASP A 34 -1.75 10.35 -75.09
CA ASP A 34 -0.31 10.16 -74.93
C ASP A 34 0.48 11.42 -75.30
N LEU A 35 0.08 12.12 -76.38
CA LEU A 35 0.64 13.43 -76.74
C LEU A 35 0.37 14.47 -75.64
N GLY A 36 -0.85 14.49 -75.09
CA GLY A 36 -1.21 15.38 -73.97
C GLY A 36 -0.37 15.12 -72.72
N VAL A 37 -0.13 13.86 -72.35
CA VAL A 37 0.72 13.49 -71.19
C VAL A 37 2.15 13.97 -71.41
N ARG A 38 2.73 13.75 -72.61
CA ARG A 38 4.09 14.20 -72.91
C ARG A 38 4.23 15.72 -72.91
N LEU A 39 3.26 16.45 -73.46
CA LEU A 39 3.22 17.91 -73.38
C LEU A 39 3.05 18.42 -71.93
N TRP A 40 2.33 17.67 -71.10
CA TRP A 40 2.16 17.99 -69.68
C TRP A 40 3.46 17.79 -68.89
N GLU A 41 4.20 16.71 -69.17
CA GLU A 41 5.50 16.38 -68.54
C GLU A 41 6.61 17.34 -68.99
N ASN A 42 6.70 17.66 -70.28
CA ASN A 42 7.68 18.60 -70.84
C ASN A 42 7.40 20.08 -70.48
N GLY A 43 6.23 20.36 -69.90
CA GLY A 43 5.69 21.72 -69.80
C GLY A 43 6.32 22.66 -68.76
N GLY A 44 7.20 22.20 -67.85
CA GLY A 44 7.83 23.06 -66.84
C GLY A 44 6.86 24.05 -66.13
N GLU A 45 7.34 25.23 -65.74
CA GLU A 45 6.50 26.34 -65.25
C GLU A 45 5.79 27.12 -66.38
N GLU A 46 5.95 26.72 -67.64
CA GLU A 46 5.39 27.44 -68.79
C GLU A 46 3.89 27.10 -69.01
N SER A 47 3.01 28.09 -68.80
CA SER A 47 1.54 27.95 -68.97
C SER A 47 1.14 27.45 -70.37
N ASN A 48 1.92 27.80 -71.40
CA ASN A 48 1.56 27.59 -72.80
C ASN A 48 1.58 26.10 -73.21
N ASN A 49 2.53 25.31 -72.70
CA ASN A 49 2.59 23.88 -73.00
C ASN A 49 1.49 23.09 -72.27
N LYS A 50 1.12 23.53 -71.05
CA LYS A 50 0.00 22.95 -70.29
C LYS A 50 -1.36 23.29 -70.89
N GLU A 51 -1.50 24.45 -71.54
CA GLU A 51 -2.68 24.83 -72.33
C GLU A 51 -2.87 23.90 -73.54
N LYS A 52 -1.81 23.68 -74.34
CA LYS A 52 -1.84 22.73 -75.46
C LYS A 52 -2.12 21.30 -75.02
N ALA A 53 -1.53 20.87 -73.90
CA ALA A 53 -1.82 19.57 -73.30
C ALA A 53 -3.31 19.45 -72.93
N ALA A 54 -3.90 20.49 -72.33
CA ALA A 54 -5.32 20.52 -71.99
C ALA A 54 -6.23 20.41 -73.21
N GLU A 55 -5.90 21.05 -74.34
CA GLU A 55 -6.65 20.91 -75.59
C GLU A 55 -6.68 19.45 -76.07
N HIS A 56 -5.53 18.78 -76.07
CA HIS A 56 -5.43 17.38 -76.43
C HIS A 56 -6.16 16.46 -75.44
N PHE A 57 -6.17 16.76 -74.15
CA PHE A 57 -6.99 16.04 -73.17
C PHE A 57 -8.49 16.26 -73.38
N VAL A 58 -8.94 17.45 -73.78
CA VAL A 58 -10.36 17.70 -74.13
C VAL A 58 -10.76 16.89 -75.36
N ILE A 59 -9.90 16.84 -76.40
CA ILE A 59 -10.14 16.04 -77.61
C ILE A 59 -10.23 14.56 -77.24
N SER A 60 -9.26 14.05 -76.46
CA SER A 60 -9.25 12.67 -75.97
C SER A 60 -10.49 12.33 -75.14
N ALA A 61 -10.94 13.22 -74.26
CA ALA A 61 -12.14 13.02 -73.45
C ALA A 61 -13.44 13.05 -74.27
N LYS A 62 -13.49 13.82 -75.37
CA LYS A 62 -14.64 13.83 -76.31
C LYS A 62 -14.71 12.54 -77.13
N LEU A 63 -13.57 12.07 -77.62
CA LEU A 63 -13.45 10.84 -78.40
C LEU A 63 -13.64 9.59 -77.54
N SER A 64 -13.20 9.63 -76.27
CA SER A 64 -13.31 8.53 -75.31
C SER A 64 -13.88 8.97 -73.94
N PRO A 65 -15.22 9.05 -73.80
CA PRO A 65 -15.87 9.47 -72.54
C PRO A 65 -15.67 8.53 -71.34
N GLN A 66 -15.01 7.37 -71.55
CA GLN A 66 -14.68 6.37 -70.52
C GLN A 66 -13.24 6.52 -69.99
N ASN A 67 -12.39 7.33 -70.62
CA ASN A 67 -11.02 7.54 -70.18
C ASN A 67 -10.98 8.44 -68.93
N GLY A 68 -10.99 7.84 -67.73
CA GLY A 68 -10.91 8.56 -66.46
C GLY A 68 -9.61 9.38 -66.30
N ALA A 69 -8.50 8.95 -66.90
CA ALA A 69 -7.21 9.64 -66.80
C ALA A 69 -7.19 10.97 -67.56
N ALA A 70 -7.88 11.08 -68.70
CA ALA A 70 -8.03 12.35 -69.41
C ALA A 70 -8.76 13.39 -68.55
N PHE A 71 -9.83 12.98 -67.85
CA PHE A 71 -10.55 13.85 -66.92
C PHE A 71 -9.71 14.24 -65.69
N ARG A 72 -8.81 13.37 -65.22
CA ARG A 72 -7.84 13.69 -64.15
C ARG A 72 -6.94 14.86 -64.55
N TYR A 73 -6.27 14.78 -65.70
CA TYR A 73 -5.38 15.87 -66.16
C TYR A 73 -6.14 17.16 -66.46
N LEU A 74 -7.35 17.08 -67.02
CA LEU A 74 -8.22 18.26 -67.17
C LEU A 74 -8.58 18.87 -65.81
N GLY A 75 -8.87 18.05 -64.80
CA GLY A 75 -9.09 18.52 -63.43
C GLY A 75 -7.87 19.27 -62.88
N GLN A 76 -6.66 18.72 -63.09
CA GLN A 76 -5.40 19.34 -62.67
C GLN A 76 -5.18 20.68 -63.36
N TYR A 77 -5.36 20.74 -64.68
CA TYR A 77 -5.28 21.97 -65.44
C TYR A 77 -6.28 23.02 -64.95
N TYR A 78 -7.56 22.64 -64.79
CA TYR A 78 -8.59 23.60 -64.39
C TYR A 78 -8.39 24.12 -62.97
N SER A 79 -8.00 23.22 -62.04
CA SER A 79 -7.78 23.58 -60.64
C SER A 79 -6.49 24.35 -60.38
N GLY A 80 -5.43 24.10 -61.16
CA GLY A 80 -4.09 24.64 -60.92
C GLY A 80 -3.69 25.79 -61.85
N VAL A 81 -3.91 25.66 -63.15
CA VAL A 81 -3.42 26.63 -64.17
C VAL A 81 -4.48 27.70 -64.46
N SER A 82 -5.69 27.28 -64.84
CA SER A 82 -6.76 28.22 -65.20
C SER A 82 -7.54 28.80 -64.01
N LEU A 83 -7.33 28.24 -62.81
CA LEU A 83 -8.04 28.59 -61.55
C LEU A 83 -9.58 28.44 -61.58
N ASP A 84 -10.14 27.77 -62.58
CA ASP A 84 -11.56 27.44 -62.70
C ASP A 84 -11.95 26.24 -61.79
N THR A 85 -12.15 26.50 -60.50
CA THR A 85 -12.44 25.45 -59.50
C THR A 85 -13.71 24.65 -59.78
N GLN A 86 -14.77 25.27 -60.31
CA GLN A 86 -16.03 24.58 -60.62
C GLN A 86 -15.92 23.58 -61.77
N ARG A 87 -15.10 23.89 -62.79
CA ARG A 87 -14.83 22.97 -63.91
C ARG A 87 -13.91 21.85 -63.47
N GLY A 88 -12.87 22.18 -62.69
CA GLY A 88 -11.97 21.20 -62.09
C GLY A 88 -12.72 20.17 -61.25
N LEU A 89 -13.63 20.62 -60.38
CA LEU A 89 -14.46 19.76 -59.53
C LEU A 89 -15.30 18.77 -60.36
N LYS A 90 -15.98 19.24 -61.42
CA LYS A 90 -16.74 18.35 -62.32
C LYS A 90 -15.85 17.34 -63.05
N CYS A 91 -14.66 17.76 -63.49
CA CYS A 91 -13.71 16.87 -64.15
C CYS A 91 -13.22 15.77 -63.19
N TYR A 92 -12.85 16.13 -61.96
CA TYR A 92 -12.46 15.14 -60.96
C TYR A 92 -13.61 14.23 -60.53
N GLN A 93 -14.84 14.75 -60.36
CA GLN A 93 -16.03 13.92 -60.09
C GLN A 93 -16.24 12.89 -61.20
N ARG A 94 -16.07 13.30 -62.47
CA ARG A 94 -16.17 12.38 -63.60
C ARG A 94 -15.05 11.35 -63.57
N ALA A 95 -13.81 11.76 -63.31
CA ALA A 95 -12.66 10.85 -63.20
C ALA A 95 -12.88 9.78 -62.12
N VAL A 96 -13.29 10.17 -60.91
CA VAL A 96 -13.58 9.25 -59.79
C VAL A 96 -14.78 8.35 -60.09
N SER A 97 -15.81 8.85 -60.77
CA SER A 97 -16.97 8.03 -61.16
C SER A 97 -16.62 6.90 -62.13
N LEU A 98 -15.60 7.13 -62.98
CA LEU A 98 -15.10 6.18 -63.98
C LEU A 98 -14.06 5.23 -63.40
N ASN A 99 -13.16 5.75 -62.56
CA ASN A 99 -12.17 4.98 -61.83
C ASN A 99 -12.16 5.36 -60.33
N PRO A 100 -12.94 4.66 -59.49
CA PRO A 100 -13.00 4.91 -58.05
C PRO A 100 -11.67 4.70 -57.31
N ASP A 101 -10.75 3.91 -57.88
CA ASP A 101 -9.45 3.59 -57.28
C ASP A 101 -8.41 4.70 -57.49
N ASP A 102 -8.71 5.72 -58.31
CA ASP A 102 -7.80 6.81 -58.64
C ASP A 102 -7.58 7.77 -57.46
N LEU A 103 -6.47 7.54 -56.75
CA LEU A 103 -6.01 8.32 -55.61
C LEU A 103 -5.93 9.82 -55.89
N GLN A 104 -5.30 10.20 -57.02
CA GLN A 104 -4.98 11.60 -57.30
C GLN A 104 -6.25 12.41 -57.56
N SER A 105 -7.16 11.88 -58.37
CA SER A 105 -8.44 12.53 -58.65
C SER A 105 -9.33 12.59 -57.40
N GLY A 106 -9.33 11.53 -56.58
CA GLY A 106 -10.08 11.47 -55.34
C GLY A 106 -9.61 12.48 -54.30
N GLU A 107 -8.31 12.54 -54.03
CA GLU A 107 -7.72 13.49 -53.08
C GLU A 107 -7.91 14.94 -53.54
N ALA A 108 -7.63 15.24 -54.82
CA ALA A 108 -7.79 16.59 -55.34
C ALA A 108 -9.26 17.07 -55.33
N LEU A 109 -10.21 16.15 -55.55
CA LEU A 109 -11.63 16.43 -55.42
C LEU A 109 -12.02 16.76 -53.97
N CYS A 110 -11.59 15.94 -53.02
CA CYS A 110 -11.79 16.19 -51.59
C CYS A 110 -11.18 17.54 -51.17
N ASP A 111 -9.94 17.84 -51.56
CA ASP A 111 -9.27 19.09 -51.19
C ASP A 111 -9.96 20.33 -51.78
N LEU A 112 -10.64 20.21 -52.93
CA LEU A 112 -11.47 21.28 -53.48
C LEU A 112 -12.79 21.42 -52.70
N LEU A 113 -13.40 20.31 -52.28
CA LEU A 113 -14.64 20.32 -51.49
C LEU A 113 -14.41 20.84 -50.07
N ASP A 114 -13.28 20.48 -49.46
CA ASP A 114 -12.79 20.99 -48.17
C ASP A 114 -12.63 22.51 -48.23
N ARG A 115 -11.96 23.04 -49.28
CA ARG A 115 -11.79 24.49 -49.50
C ARG A 115 -13.11 25.22 -49.67
N ASP A 116 -14.09 24.59 -50.33
CA ASP A 116 -15.44 25.12 -50.52
C ASP A 116 -16.34 24.96 -49.27
N GLY A 117 -15.87 24.27 -48.21
CA GLY A 117 -16.65 23.97 -47.00
C GLY A 117 -17.82 23.01 -47.21
N LYS A 118 -17.80 22.21 -48.29
CA LYS A 118 -18.89 21.32 -48.71
C LYS A 118 -18.74 19.90 -48.16
N GLU A 119 -18.60 19.78 -46.84
CA GLU A 119 -18.34 18.51 -46.14
C GLU A 119 -19.39 17.41 -46.45
N SER A 120 -20.67 17.79 -46.57
CA SER A 120 -21.75 16.82 -46.87
C SER A 120 -21.61 16.16 -48.23
N LEU A 121 -21.15 16.90 -49.24
CA LEU A 121 -20.91 16.38 -50.59
C LEU A 121 -19.65 15.53 -50.61
N GLU A 122 -18.63 15.90 -49.86
CA GLU A 122 -17.39 15.11 -49.75
C GLU A 122 -17.66 13.73 -49.13
N VAL A 123 -18.45 13.67 -48.05
CA VAL A 123 -18.88 12.39 -47.46
C VAL A 123 -19.66 11.54 -48.46
N ALA A 124 -20.52 12.16 -49.28
CA ALA A 124 -21.28 11.44 -50.31
C ALA A 124 -20.36 10.87 -51.40
N VAL A 125 -19.40 11.66 -51.89
CA VAL A 125 -18.41 11.24 -52.89
C VAL A 125 -17.54 10.10 -52.35
N CYS A 126 -17.04 10.21 -51.12
CA CYS A 126 -16.21 9.17 -50.51
C CYS A 126 -17.00 7.88 -50.25
N ARG A 127 -18.28 7.99 -49.90
CA ARG A 127 -19.16 6.82 -49.74
C ARG A 127 -19.45 6.14 -51.06
N GLU A 128 -19.75 6.91 -52.10
CA GLU A 128 -19.98 6.35 -53.44
C GLU A 128 -18.74 5.63 -53.97
N ALA A 129 -17.56 6.21 -53.78
CA ALA A 129 -16.30 5.58 -54.17
C ALA A 129 -16.01 4.29 -53.39
N SER A 130 -16.27 4.28 -52.07
CA SER A 130 -16.03 3.12 -51.21
C SER A 130 -17.02 1.98 -51.41
N GLU A 131 -18.27 2.28 -51.80
CA GLU A 131 -19.26 1.27 -52.19
C GLU A 131 -18.94 0.65 -53.55
N LYS A 132 -18.40 1.45 -54.49
CA LYS A 132 -18.04 0.98 -55.84
C LYS A 132 -16.78 0.11 -55.87
N SER A 133 -15.79 0.40 -55.01
CA SER A 133 -14.56 -0.39 -54.95
C SER A 133 -14.00 -0.49 -53.52
N PRO A 134 -13.71 -1.71 -53.04
CA PRO A 134 -13.02 -1.90 -51.76
C PRO A 134 -11.53 -1.51 -51.81
N ARG A 135 -10.97 -1.25 -53.01
CA ARG A 135 -9.58 -0.79 -53.20
C ARG A 135 -9.42 0.73 -53.18
N ALA A 136 -10.51 1.49 -53.11
CA ALA A 136 -10.50 2.94 -52.95
C ALA A 136 -10.07 3.35 -51.51
N PHE A 137 -8.84 3.00 -51.12
CA PHE A 137 -8.33 3.23 -49.77
C PHE A 137 -8.32 4.71 -49.39
N TRP A 138 -8.11 5.60 -50.36
CA TRP A 138 -8.17 7.06 -50.16
C TRP A 138 -9.55 7.53 -49.69
N ALA A 139 -10.62 6.92 -50.24
CA ALA A 139 -11.99 7.25 -49.90
C ALA A 139 -12.30 6.80 -48.46
N PHE A 140 -11.88 5.59 -48.08
CA PHE A 140 -11.97 5.12 -46.69
C PHE A 140 -11.16 5.98 -45.72
N ARG A 141 -9.98 6.48 -46.15
CA ARG A 141 -9.12 7.36 -45.36
C ARG A 141 -9.81 8.69 -45.06
N ARG A 142 -10.27 9.38 -46.10
CA ARG A 142 -11.00 10.65 -46.00
C ARG A 142 -12.30 10.48 -45.22
N LEU A 143 -13.10 9.47 -45.57
CA LEU A 143 -14.35 9.16 -44.88
C LEU A 143 -14.13 8.88 -43.39
N GLY A 144 -13.07 8.15 -43.02
CA GLY A 144 -12.72 7.88 -41.63
C GLY A 144 -12.40 9.14 -40.83
N TYR A 145 -11.63 10.07 -41.39
CA TYR A 145 -11.35 11.36 -40.75
C TYR A 145 -12.59 12.24 -40.61
N LEU A 146 -13.41 12.34 -41.67
CA LEU A 146 -14.68 13.09 -41.63
C LEU A 146 -15.65 12.51 -40.61
N GLN A 147 -15.78 11.17 -40.55
CA GLN A 147 -16.62 10.50 -39.57
C GLN A 147 -16.12 10.74 -38.14
N ALA A 148 -14.80 10.74 -37.92
CA ALA A 148 -14.22 11.08 -36.64
C ALA A 148 -14.52 12.55 -36.24
N HIS A 149 -14.42 13.49 -37.19
CA HIS A 149 -14.79 14.89 -37.00
C HIS A 149 -16.28 15.05 -36.65
N GLN A 150 -17.16 14.30 -37.33
CA GLN A 150 -18.60 14.23 -37.05
C GLN A 150 -18.96 13.44 -35.79
N LYS A 151 -17.98 12.91 -35.04
CA LYS A 151 -18.16 12.08 -33.83
C LYS A 151 -18.95 10.78 -34.09
N LYS A 152 -18.97 10.30 -35.33
CA LYS A 152 -19.53 9.00 -35.74
C LYS A 152 -18.48 7.90 -35.56
N TRP A 153 -18.17 7.62 -34.30
CA TRP A 153 -17.04 6.75 -33.93
C TRP A 153 -17.14 5.31 -34.45
N PRO A 154 -18.31 4.63 -34.43
CA PRO A 154 -18.42 3.26 -34.94
C PRO A 154 -18.10 3.15 -36.43
N GLU A 155 -18.63 4.07 -37.24
CA GLU A 155 -18.40 4.12 -38.68
C GLU A 155 -16.95 4.52 -38.98
N ALA A 156 -16.41 5.49 -38.24
CA ALA A 156 -15.01 5.91 -38.36
C ALA A 156 -14.05 4.73 -38.16
N VAL A 157 -14.29 3.86 -37.17
CA VAL A 157 -13.47 2.66 -36.95
C VAL A 157 -13.49 1.74 -38.17
N GLN A 158 -14.65 1.49 -38.77
CA GLN A 158 -14.76 0.60 -39.93
C GLN A 158 -14.00 1.17 -41.13
N SER A 159 -14.16 2.47 -41.40
CA SER A 159 -13.47 3.16 -42.50
C SER A 159 -11.96 3.22 -42.28
N LEU A 160 -11.51 3.56 -41.07
CA LEU A 160 -10.08 3.64 -40.73
C LEU A 160 -9.39 2.27 -40.77
N GLN A 161 -10.05 1.19 -40.31
CA GLN A 161 -9.52 -0.17 -40.43
C GLN A 161 -9.30 -0.58 -41.89
N HIS A 162 -10.19 -0.17 -42.81
CA HIS A 162 -10.02 -0.41 -44.24
C HIS A 162 -8.91 0.45 -44.82
N ALA A 163 -8.83 1.73 -44.45
CA ALA A 163 -7.78 2.64 -44.89
C ALA A 163 -6.37 2.14 -44.54
N ILE A 164 -6.19 1.58 -43.34
CA ILE A 164 -4.90 1.04 -42.87
C ILE A 164 -4.41 -0.15 -43.70
N ARG A 165 -5.31 -0.90 -44.36
CA ARG A 165 -4.89 -1.98 -45.28
C ARG A 165 -4.16 -1.45 -46.51
N GLY A 166 -4.50 -0.24 -46.96
CA GLY A 166 -3.82 0.45 -48.06
C GLY A 166 -2.62 1.28 -47.60
N TYR A 167 -2.70 1.87 -46.40
CA TYR A 167 -1.67 2.76 -45.85
C TYR A 167 -1.17 2.29 -44.46
N PRO A 168 -0.53 1.10 -44.37
CA PRO A 168 -0.15 0.54 -43.07
C PRO A 168 0.95 1.32 -42.34
N ALA A 169 1.76 2.10 -43.07
CA ALA A 169 2.89 2.86 -42.55
C ALA A 169 2.55 4.31 -42.15
N CYS A 170 1.29 4.72 -42.26
CA CYS A 170 0.84 6.08 -41.93
C CYS A 170 0.48 6.18 -40.44
N PRO A 171 1.28 6.89 -39.60
CA PRO A 171 1.04 6.99 -38.15
C PRO A 171 -0.26 7.73 -37.82
N GLU A 172 -0.66 8.71 -38.63
CA GLU A 172 -1.86 9.54 -38.42
C GLU A 172 -3.14 8.69 -38.48
N LEU A 173 -3.16 7.64 -39.29
CA LEU A 173 -4.30 6.71 -39.36
C LEU A 173 -4.42 5.84 -38.12
N TRP A 174 -3.29 5.35 -37.61
CA TRP A 174 -3.25 4.60 -36.36
C TRP A 174 -3.65 5.49 -35.16
N GLN A 175 -3.24 6.76 -35.17
CA GLN A 175 -3.66 7.76 -34.18
C GLN A 175 -5.17 8.01 -34.22
N ALA A 176 -5.75 8.27 -35.40
CA ALA A 176 -7.19 8.50 -35.54
C ALA A 176 -8.01 7.25 -35.17
N LEU A 177 -7.52 6.06 -35.51
CA LEU A 177 -8.14 4.80 -35.10
C LEU A 177 -8.08 4.62 -33.57
N GLY A 178 -6.94 4.93 -32.95
CA GLY A 178 -6.77 4.92 -31.50
C GLY A 178 -7.75 5.85 -30.80
N LEU A 179 -7.89 7.08 -31.29
CA LEU A 179 -8.83 8.06 -30.78
C LEU A 179 -10.28 7.58 -30.92
N ALA A 180 -10.65 7.01 -32.07
CA ALA A 180 -12.00 6.48 -32.27
C ALA A 180 -12.31 5.30 -31.31
N TYR A 181 -11.35 4.40 -31.08
CA TYR A 181 -11.50 3.33 -30.09
C TYR A 181 -11.63 3.86 -28.66
N GLN A 182 -10.84 4.87 -28.28
CA GLN A 182 -10.91 5.49 -26.97
C GLN A 182 -12.29 6.11 -26.72
N ARG A 183 -12.86 6.81 -27.71
CA ARG A 183 -14.21 7.40 -27.61
C ARG A 183 -15.32 6.37 -27.53
N LEU A 184 -15.09 5.15 -28.04
CA LEU A 184 -15.99 3.99 -27.88
C LEU A 184 -15.77 3.21 -26.57
N GLY A 185 -14.85 3.63 -25.70
CA GLY A 185 -14.48 2.91 -24.47
C GLY A 185 -13.67 1.63 -24.70
N ARG A 186 -13.17 1.38 -25.92
CA ARG A 186 -12.36 0.20 -26.27
C ARG A 186 -10.87 0.45 -26.00
N PHE A 187 -10.54 0.66 -24.73
CA PHE A 187 -9.21 1.11 -24.29
C PHE A 187 -8.05 0.20 -24.71
N THR A 188 -8.23 -1.13 -24.69
CA THR A 188 -7.16 -2.07 -25.09
C THR A 188 -6.84 -2.00 -26.58
N ALA A 189 -7.85 -1.80 -27.43
CA ALA A 189 -7.66 -1.61 -28.88
C ALA A 189 -7.06 -0.23 -29.18
N ALA A 190 -7.45 0.80 -28.42
CA ALA A 190 -6.88 2.13 -28.51
C ALA A 190 -5.37 2.12 -28.19
N LEU A 191 -4.97 1.49 -27.09
CA LEU A 191 -3.56 1.36 -26.69
C LEU A 191 -2.71 0.63 -27.74
N LYS A 192 -3.23 -0.42 -28.37
CA LYS A 192 -2.53 -1.11 -29.48
C LYS A 192 -2.36 -0.19 -30.70
N SER A 193 -3.39 0.59 -31.01
CA SER A 193 -3.35 1.50 -32.17
C SER A 193 -2.39 2.67 -31.92
N PHE A 194 -2.41 3.27 -30.72
CA PHE A 194 -1.44 4.29 -30.33
C PHE A 194 -0.02 3.73 -30.21
N GLY A 195 0.15 2.53 -29.69
CA GLY A 195 1.45 1.84 -29.67
C GLY A 195 2.03 1.68 -31.07
N ARG A 196 1.19 1.28 -32.05
CA ARG A 196 1.62 1.20 -33.45
C ARG A 196 1.92 2.56 -34.07
N ALA A 197 1.17 3.59 -33.71
CA ALA A 197 1.47 4.96 -34.16
C ALA A 197 2.84 5.43 -33.64
N ILE A 198 3.15 5.15 -32.37
CA ILE A 198 4.45 5.48 -31.75
C ILE A 198 5.58 4.67 -32.39
N GLU A 199 5.39 3.38 -32.68
CA GLU A 199 6.40 2.55 -33.38
C GLU A 199 6.74 3.08 -34.78
N LEU A 200 5.76 3.66 -35.47
CA LEU A 200 5.96 4.23 -36.81
C LEU A 200 6.55 5.64 -36.76
N ASP A 201 6.12 6.44 -35.78
CA ASP A 201 6.63 7.78 -35.51
C ASP A 201 6.90 7.97 -34.02
N ASN A 202 8.17 7.84 -33.65
CA ASN A 202 8.64 8.02 -32.28
C ASN A 202 8.51 9.48 -31.79
N THR A 203 8.21 10.44 -32.67
CA THR A 203 8.02 11.85 -32.31
C THR A 203 6.55 12.22 -32.07
N ASN A 204 5.62 11.25 -32.20
CA ASN A 204 4.19 11.50 -32.04
C ASN A 204 3.79 11.68 -30.56
N VAL A 205 3.96 12.90 -30.07
CA VAL A 205 3.61 13.34 -28.70
C VAL A 205 2.13 13.12 -28.39
N PHE A 206 1.24 13.31 -29.37
CA PHE A 206 -0.20 13.15 -29.16
C PHE A 206 -0.56 11.70 -28.81
N ALA A 207 -0.04 10.73 -29.56
CA ALA A 207 -0.28 9.31 -29.29
C ALA A 207 0.27 8.89 -27.91
N MET A 208 1.41 9.46 -27.50
CA MET A 208 1.97 9.23 -26.16
C MET A 208 1.04 9.79 -25.06
N ILE A 209 0.61 11.05 -25.17
CA ILE A 209 -0.30 11.69 -24.20
C ILE A 209 -1.62 10.92 -24.09
N GLU A 210 -2.27 10.60 -25.20
CA GLU A 210 -3.56 9.87 -25.16
C GLU A 210 -3.39 8.44 -24.63
N SER A 211 -2.29 7.76 -24.95
CA SER A 211 -1.99 6.47 -24.34
C SER A 211 -1.79 6.58 -22.82
N GLY A 212 -1.12 7.64 -22.35
CA GLY A 212 -0.96 7.97 -20.94
C GLY A 212 -2.31 8.20 -20.26
N ASN A 213 -3.19 9.00 -20.86
CA ASN A 213 -4.56 9.25 -20.38
C ASN A 213 -5.36 7.95 -20.23
N ILE A 214 -5.23 7.02 -21.19
CA ILE A 214 -5.89 5.72 -21.11
C ILE A 214 -5.32 4.89 -19.95
N PHE A 215 -4.01 4.86 -19.75
CA PHE A 215 -3.42 4.18 -18.59
C PHE A 215 -3.90 4.75 -17.25
N LEU A 216 -4.05 6.07 -17.15
CA LEU A 216 -4.64 6.72 -15.97
C LEU A 216 -6.08 6.26 -15.73
N MET A 217 -6.93 6.22 -16.77
CA MET A 217 -8.31 5.74 -16.66
C MET A 217 -8.40 4.26 -16.25
N LEU A 218 -7.43 3.44 -16.63
CA LEU A 218 -7.35 2.03 -16.25
C LEU A 218 -6.73 1.79 -14.86
N GLY A 219 -6.22 2.84 -14.19
CA GLY A 219 -5.51 2.73 -12.91
C GLY A 219 -4.04 2.27 -13.02
N SER A 220 -3.52 2.08 -14.23
CA SER A 220 -2.11 1.74 -14.50
C SER A 220 -1.22 2.98 -14.42
N PHE A 221 -1.14 3.62 -13.26
CA PHE A 221 -0.46 4.91 -13.12
C PHE A 221 1.05 4.87 -13.50
N LYS A 222 1.74 3.73 -13.28
CA LYS A 222 3.18 3.58 -13.60
C LYS A 222 3.42 3.71 -15.10
N GLU A 223 2.63 3.00 -15.90
CA GLU A 223 2.71 3.02 -17.36
C GLU A 223 2.32 4.40 -17.90
N GLY A 224 1.29 5.04 -17.31
CA GLY A 224 0.88 6.39 -17.66
C GLY A 224 1.99 7.42 -17.44
N VAL A 225 2.62 7.42 -16.26
CA VAL A 225 3.75 8.31 -15.92
C VAL A 225 4.90 8.16 -16.91
N GLU A 226 5.25 6.93 -17.28
CA GLU A 226 6.30 6.65 -18.25
C GLU A 226 5.98 7.26 -19.62
N ARG A 227 4.74 7.12 -20.12
CA ARG A 227 4.31 7.71 -21.39
C ARG A 227 4.36 9.24 -21.38
N PHE A 228 4.00 9.88 -20.27
CA PHE A 228 4.10 11.32 -20.16
C PHE A 228 5.55 11.81 -20.05
N LYS A 229 6.44 11.05 -19.39
CA LYS A 229 7.88 11.35 -19.38
C LYS A 229 8.46 11.31 -20.78
N GLN A 230 8.17 10.26 -21.56
CA GLN A 230 8.57 10.16 -22.98
C GLN A 230 8.03 11.32 -23.84
N ALA A 231 6.77 11.70 -23.64
CA ALA A 231 6.18 12.84 -24.33
C ALA A 231 6.91 14.17 -24.02
N LEU A 232 7.36 14.35 -22.77
CA LEU A 232 8.09 15.54 -22.33
C LEU A 232 9.56 15.56 -22.74
N GLU A 233 10.18 14.39 -22.99
CA GLU A 233 11.52 14.33 -23.60
C GLU A 233 11.52 14.94 -25.02
N ILE A 234 10.43 14.75 -25.77
CA ILE A 234 10.28 15.26 -27.14
C ILE A 234 9.73 16.69 -27.14
N SER A 235 8.68 16.95 -26.36
CA SER A 235 8.08 18.28 -26.22
C SER A 235 8.07 18.70 -24.76
N PRO A 236 9.19 19.29 -24.28
CA PRO A 236 9.31 19.70 -22.90
C PRO A 236 8.22 20.69 -22.50
N GLU A 237 7.75 21.57 -23.38
CA GLU A 237 6.78 22.63 -23.08
C GLU A 237 5.31 22.18 -23.11
N SER A 238 5.02 20.90 -23.38
CA SER A 238 3.63 20.40 -23.44
C SER A 238 2.92 20.48 -22.08
N VAL A 239 1.92 21.37 -21.99
CA VAL A 239 1.09 21.56 -20.77
C VAL A 239 0.27 20.29 -20.48
N SER A 240 -0.34 19.68 -21.50
CA SER A 240 -1.14 18.47 -21.35
C SER A 240 -0.32 17.28 -20.85
N ALA A 241 0.92 17.12 -21.33
CA ALA A 241 1.80 16.06 -20.88
C ALA A 241 2.25 16.26 -19.42
N ARG A 242 2.58 17.50 -19.01
CA ARG A 242 2.91 17.78 -17.60
C ARG A 242 1.72 17.62 -16.68
N TYR A 243 0.53 18.05 -17.10
CA TYR A 243 -0.70 17.84 -16.33
C TYR A 243 -0.96 16.34 -16.12
N GLY A 244 -0.88 15.55 -17.19
CA GLY A 244 -1.00 14.09 -17.13
C GLY A 244 0.08 13.44 -16.24
N LEU A 245 1.32 13.93 -16.30
CA LEU A 245 2.42 13.46 -15.44
C LEU A 245 2.13 13.73 -13.96
N ALA A 246 1.79 14.97 -13.60
CA ALA A 246 1.49 15.36 -12.22
C ALA A 246 0.28 14.58 -11.67
N PHE A 247 -0.76 14.40 -12.47
CA PHE A 247 -1.93 13.59 -12.11
C PHE A 247 -1.57 12.11 -11.93
N GLY A 248 -0.75 11.56 -12.82
CA GLY A 248 -0.26 10.18 -12.72
C GLY A 248 0.61 9.94 -11.48
N LEU A 249 1.51 10.89 -11.16
CA LEU A 249 2.33 10.83 -9.95
C LEU A 249 1.48 10.93 -8.68
N LEU A 250 0.44 11.77 -8.67
CA LEU A 250 -0.54 11.82 -7.57
C LEU A 250 -1.25 10.46 -7.40
N GLY A 251 -1.69 9.84 -8.49
CA GLY A 251 -2.30 8.51 -8.48
C GLY A 251 -1.36 7.42 -7.95
N LEU A 252 -0.09 7.43 -8.39
CA LEU A 252 0.94 6.54 -7.86
C LEU A 252 1.20 6.76 -6.38
N ALA A 253 1.33 8.01 -5.95
CA ALA A 253 1.53 8.34 -4.56
C ALA A 253 0.41 7.80 -3.69
N LYS A 254 -0.86 8.02 -4.07
CA LYS A 254 -2.03 7.47 -3.38
C LYS A 254 -1.98 5.94 -3.30
N ALA A 255 -1.58 5.26 -4.38
CA ALA A 255 -1.43 3.79 -4.38
C ALA A 255 -0.33 3.31 -3.40
N TRP A 256 0.82 3.99 -3.36
CA TRP A 256 1.90 3.68 -2.40
C TRP A 256 1.53 3.98 -0.96
N ILE A 257 0.80 5.07 -0.72
CA ILE A 257 0.26 5.46 0.58
C ILE A 257 -0.70 4.36 1.10
N ASN A 258 -1.59 3.85 0.25
CA ASN A 258 -2.49 2.75 0.62
C ASN A 258 -1.74 1.44 0.93
N LEU A 259 -0.55 1.23 0.36
CA LEU A 259 0.34 0.12 0.69
C LEU A 259 1.16 0.37 1.97
N GLY A 260 1.08 1.56 2.57
CA GLY A 260 1.84 1.97 3.75
C GLY A 260 3.27 2.44 3.47
N ALA A 261 3.63 2.68 2.21
CA ALA A 261 4.95 3.15 1.79
C ALA A 261 5.01 4.70 1.76
N PHE A 262 4.74 5.33 2.90
CA PHE A 262 4.54 6.78 3.01
C PHE A 262 5.75 7.62 2.56
N ARG A 263 6.97 7.16 2.84
CA ARG A 263 8.19 7.87 2.41
C ARG A 263 8.30 8.00 0.90
N TRP A 264 7.99 6.92 0.17
CA TRP A 264 7.97 6.93 -1.29
C TRP A 264 6.77 7.74 -1.82
N GLY A 265 5.62 7.65 -1.15
CA GLY A 265 4.46 8.50 -1.43
C GLY A 265 4.79 9.99 -1.34
N ALA A 266 5.45 10.42 -0.26
CA ALA A 266 5.87 11.79 -0.04
C ALA A 266 6.84 12.27 -1.13
N SER A 267 7.87 11.49 -1.48
CA SER A 267 8.81 11.87 -2.55
C SER A 267 8.14 11.99 -3.92
N LEU A 268 7.15 11.14 -4.22
CA LEU A 268 6.39 11.23 -5.47
C LEU A 268 5.48 12.47 -5.49
N LEU A 269 4.93 12.86 -4.35
CA LEU A 269 4.13 14.09 -4.22
C LEU A 269 4.99 15.35 -4.34
N GLU A 270 6.23 15.33 -3.85
CA GLU A 270 7.21 16.40 -4.10
C GLU A 270 7.49 16.53 -5.61
N GLU A 271 7.81 15.43 -6.29
CA GLU A 271 8.01 15.40 -7.74
C GLU A 271 6.75 15.92 -8.48
N ALA A 272 5.57 15.42 -8.10
CA ALA A 272 4.30 15.85 -8.68
C ALA A 272 4.04 17.35 -8.47
N SER A 273 4.38 17.88 -7.30
CA SER A 273 4.19 19.29 -6.98
C SER A 273 5.07 20.17 -7.86
N GLU A 274 6.34 19.81 -8.05
CA GLU A 274 7.26 20.59 -8.89
C GLU A 274 6.82 20.58 -10.36
N VAL A 275 6.35 19.44 -10.87
CA VAL A 275 5.79 19.34 -12.23
C VAL A 275 4.52 20.19 -12.37
N ALA A 276 3.62 20.15 -11.38
CA ALA A 276 2.40 20.95 -11.40
C ALA A 276 2.70 22.45 -11.31
N LYS A 277 3.62 22.89 -10.43
CA LYS A 277 4.08 24.30 -10.36
C LYS A 277 4.69 24.76 -11.68
N ALA A 278 5.59 23.96 -12.28
CA ALA A 278 6.16 24.29 -13.58
C ALA A 278 5.08 24.46 -14.67
N SER A 279 4.00 23.68 -14.59
CA SER A 279 2.85 23.81 -15.50
C SER A 279 2.07 25.11 -15.31
N THR A 280 2.00 25.64 -14.08
CA THR A 280 1.33 26.92 -13.82
C THR A 280 2.02 28.09 -14.52
N HIS A 281 3.35 28.09 -14.63
CA HIS A 281 4.10 29.14 -15.34
C HIS A 281 3.82 29.17 -16.85
N LEU A 282 3.45 28.03 -17.45
CA LEU A 282 3.16 27.94 -18.88
C LEU A 282 1.70 28.25 -19.21
N ALA A 283 0.78 27.97 -18.28
CA ALA A 283 -0.65 28.13 -18.47
C ALA A 283 -1.32 28.72 -17.21
N GLU A 284 -0.98 29.96 -16.87
CA GLU A 284 -1.40 30.62 -15.63
C GLU A 284 -2.93 30.74 -15.46
N ASN A 285 -3.67 30.78 -16.57
CA ASN A 285 -5.11 30.98 -16.62
C ASN A 285 -5.93 29.69 -16.50
N MET A 286 -5.29 28.53 -16.38
CA MET A 286 -5.99 27.24 -16.35
C MET A 286 -6.32 26.80 -14.92
N SER A 287 -7.61 26.88 -14.55
CA SER A 287 -8.10 26.51 -13.20
C SER A 287 -7.71 25.08 -12.79
N CYS A 288 -7.82 24.11 -13.71
CA CYS A 288 -7.59 22.70 -13.39
C CYS A 288 -6.15 22.38 -12.97
N ILE A 289 -5.15 23.15 -13.41
CA ILE A 289 -3.74 22.98 -13.01
C ILE A 289 -3.56 23.44 -11.57
N TRP A 290 -4.14 24.58 -11.21
CA TRP A 290 -4.12 25.11 -9.84
C TRP A 290 -4.87 24.20 -8.87
N LYS A 291 -6.01 23.65 -9.31
CA LYS A 291 -6.74 22.63 -8.54
C LYS A 291 -5.87 21.39 -8.32
N LEU A 292 -5.25 20.84 -9.37
CA LEU A 292 -4.37 19.67 -9.26
C LEU A 292 -3.18 19.92 -8.34
N HIS A 293 -2.54 21.09 -8.44
CA HIS A 293 -1.47 21.46 -7.52
C HIS A 293 -1.97 21.52 -6.06
N GLY A 294 -3.18 22.04 -5.83
CA GLY A 294 -3.86 21.99 -4.55
C GLY A 294 -4.10 20.56 -4.04
N ASP A 295 -4.58 19.65 -4.90
CA ASP A 295 -4.84 18.25 -4.57
C ASP A 295 -3.56 17.52 -4.14
N ILE A 296 -2.45 17.78 -4.84
CA ILE A 296 -1.13 17.22 -4.54
C ILE A 296 -0.65 17.73 -3.17
N GLN A 297 -0.72 19.04 -2.94
CA GLN A 297 -0.28 19.65 -1.69
C GLN A 297 -1.15 19.22 -0.48
N LEU A 298 -2.46 19.06 -0.67
CA LEU A 298 -3.36 18.54 0.35
C LEU A 298 -3.04 17.07 0.67
N ALA A 299 -2.79 16.24 -0.35
CA ALA A 299 -2.36 14.85 -0.15
C ALA A 299 -1.02 14.78 0.59
N TYR A 300 -0.08 15.65 0.24
CA TYR A 300 1.23 15.75 0.89
C TYR A 300 1.10 16.15 2.37
N ALA A 301 0.30 17.18 2.67
CA ALA A 301 0.05 17.62 4.05
C ALA A 301 -0.55 16.52 4.94
N LYS A 302 -1.43 15.66 4.39
CA LYS A 302 -2.06 14.55 5.12
C LYS A 302 -1.15 13.34 5.30
N CYS A 303 -0.23 13.09 4.37
CA CYS A 303 0.52 11.84 4.30
C CYS A 303 2.01 11.98 4.61
N PHE A 304 2.52 13.18 4.90
CA PHE A 304 3.93 13.39 5.19
C PHE A 304 4.35 12.65 6.48
N PRO A 305 5.24 11.63 6.39
CA PRO A 305 5.63 10.84 7.55
C PRO A 305 6.65 11.59 8.40
N TRP A 306 6.51 11.51 9.71
CA TRP A 306 7.57 11.84 10.65
C TRP A 306 8.66 10.76 10.57
N MET A 307 9.90 11.20 10.41
CA MET A 307 11.07 10.35 10.27
C MET A 307 12.07 10.70 11.38
N GLU A 308 12.55 9.68 12.09
CA GLU A 308 13.66 9.83 13.00
C GLU A 308 14.96 9.96 12.18
N GLU A 309 15.55 11.15 12.17
CA GLU A 309 16.88 11.34 11.59
C GLU A 309 17.91 10.77 12.57
N GLY A 310 18.56 9.67 12.16
CA GLY A 310 19.41 8.85 13.02
C GLY A 310 20.47 9.65 13.77
N GLN A 311 20.21 9.86 15.06
CA GLN A 311 21.22 10.20 16.06
C GLN A 311 21.00 9.28 17.26
N GLY A 312 22.04 8.53 17.60
CA GLY A 312 21.97 7.42 18.52
C GLY A 312 21.62 7.82 19.97
N LEU A 313 20.86 6.92 20.60
CA LEU A 313 20.88 6.51 22.01
C LEU A 313 20.59 7.53 23.13
N GLU A 314 20.57 8.83 22.91
CA GLU A 314 20.08 9.81 23.90
C GLU A 314 19.16 10.83 23.23
N PHE A 315 17.87 10.51 23.17
CA PHE A 315 16.84 11.46 22.75
C PHE A 315 16.49 12.37 23.92
N ASP A 316 16.81 13.66 23.78
CA ASP A 316 16.40 14.71 24.72
C ASP A 316 15.01 15.25 24.35
N VAL A 317 14.23 15.68 25.35
CA VAL A 317 12.88 16.24 25.18
C VAL A 317 12.89 17.45 24.23
N GLU A 318 13.94 18.27 24.28
CA GLU A 318 14.12 19.42 23.40
C GLU A 318 14.28 19.00 21.93
N THR A 319 15.12 17.99 21.66
CA THR A 319 15.35 17.47 20.30
C THR A 319 14.10 16.83 19.72
N PHE A 320 13.35 16.09 20.54
CA PHE A 320 12.06 15.52 20.16
C PHE A 320 11.07 16.63 19.78
N ASN A 321 10.88 17.63 20.65
CA ASN A 321 9.98 18.74 20.39
C ASN A 321 10.36 19.53 19.13
N ALA A 322 11.65 19.77 18.90
CA ALA A 322 12.13 20.42 17.68
C ALA A 322 11.79 19.59 16.43
N SER A 323 11.95 18.26 16.48
CA SER A 323 11.61 17.38 15.37
C SER A 323 10.10 17.38 15.06
N ILE A 324 9.25 17.35 16.09
CA ILE A 324 7.78 17.38 15.94
C ILE A 324 7.34 18.74 15.39
N LEU A 325 7.93 19.84 15.86
CA LEU A 325 7.66 21.17 15.33
C LEU A 325 8.07 21.30 13.86
N SER A 326 9.22 20.75 13.47
CA SER A 326 9.67 20.71 12.07
C SER A 326 8.69 19.95 11.16
N TRP A 327 8.26 18.77 11.62
CA TRP A 327 7.26 17.96 10.93
C TRP A 327 5.88 18.66 10.85
N LYS A 328 5.38 19.23 11.95
CA LYS A 328 4.12 20.01 11.93
C LYS A 328 4.22 21.20 10.98
N LYS A 329 5.34 21.92 11.01
CA LYS A 329 5.57 23.07 10.13
C LYS A 329 5.55 22.69 8.66
N THR A 330 6.15 21.56 8.28
CA THR A 330 6.12 21.07 6.90
C THR A 330 4.70 20.71 6.45
N CYS A 331 3.92 20.01 7.28
CA CYS A 331 2.50 19.72 6.99
C CYS A 331 1.66 21.02 6.86
N ILE A 332 1.83 21.99 7.76
CA ILE A 332 1.10 23.27 7.73
C ILE A 332 1.46 24.08 6.48
N LEU A 333 2.74 24.18 6.13
CA LEU A 333 3.18 24.91 4.93
C LEU A 333 2.59 24.30 3.65
N ALA A 334 2.52 22.98 3.57
CA ALA A 334 1.88 22.29 2.46
C ALA A 334 0.36 22.55 2.41
N ALA A 335 -0.33 22.50 3.55
CA ALA A 335 -1.76 22.80 3.63
C ALA A 335 -2.08 24.26 3.24
N ILE A 336 -1.22 25.22 3.64
CA ILE A 336 -1.32 26.63 3.22
C ILE A 336 -1.09 26.74 1.70
N SER A 337 -0.09 26.03 1.16
CA SER A 337 0.16 26.00 -0.28
C SER A 337 -1.05 25.45 -1.06
N ALA A 338 -1.69 24.40 -0.55
CA ALA A 338 -2.91 23.84 -1.12
C ALA A 338 -4.04 24.88 -1.13
N LYS A 339 -4.30 25.53 0.01
CA LYS A 339 -5.31 26.58 0.13
C LYS A 339 -5.08 27.74 -0.86
N CYS A 340 -3.86 28.25 -0.97
CA CYS A 340 -3.53 29.32 -1.92
C CYS A 340 -3.76 28.88 -3.38
N SER A 341 -3.45 27.63 -3.70
CA SER A 341 -3.64 27.07 -5.04
C SER A 341 -5.12 26.94 -5.39
N TYR A 342 -5.93 26.43 -4.46
CA TYR A 342 -7.39 26.39 -4.64
C TYR A 342 -8.02 27.78 -4.71
N GLN A 343 -7.53 28.75 -3.93
CA GLN A 343 -8.00 30.14 -4.05
C GLN A 343 -7.70 30.73 -5.44
N ARG A 344 -6.54 30.41 -6.01
CA ARG A 344 -6.21 30.81 -7.38
C ARG A 344 -7.11 30.10 -8.40
N ALA A 345 -7.36 28.79 -8.23
CA ALA A 345 -8.30 28.05 -9.07
C ALA A 345 -9.72 28.64 -9.00
N LEU A 346 -10.19 28.96 -7.79
CA LEU A 346 -11.50 29.57 -7.57
C LEU A 346 -11.62 30.96 -8.21
N HIS A 347 -10.56 31.77 -8.16
CA HIS A 347 -10.54 33.07 -8.84
C HIS A 347 -10.68 32.92 -10.37
N LEU A 348 -10.15 31.83 -10.94
CA LEU A 348 -10.25 31.55 -12.38
C LEU A 348 -11.59 30.92 -12.77
N ALA A 349 -12.18 30.10 -11.89
CA ALA A 349 -13.44 29.40 -12.11
C ALA A 349 -14.37 29.46 -10.87
N PRO A 350 -15.02 30.61 -10.60
CA PRO A 350 -15.85 30.80 -9.41
C PRO A 350 -17.16 29.99 -9.41
N TRP A 351 -17.53 29.39 -10.55
CA TRP A 351 -18.73 28.55 -10.68
C TRP A 351 -18.49 27.07 -10.33
N GLU A 352 -17.25 26.65 -10.08
CA GLU A 352 -16.93 25.25 -9.75
C GLU A 352 -17.12 24.98 -8.24
N ALA A 353 -18.24 24.35 -7.87
CA ALA A 353 -18.59 24.06 -6.48
C ALA A 353 -17.57 23.17 -5.75
N ASN A 354 -16.92 22.23 -6.45
CA ASN A 354 -15.89 21.35 -5.88
C ASN A 354 -14.75 22.12 -5.21
N ILE A 355 -14.28 23.21 -5.81
CA ILE A 355 -13.15 23.99 -5.28
C ILE A 355 -13.50 24.60 -3.92
N TYR A 356 -14.76 25.01 -3.70
CA TYR A 356 -15.21 25.50 -2.40
C TYR A 356 -15.08 24.42 -1.32
N THR A 357 -15.46 23.18 -1.62
CA THR A 357 -15.30 22.06 -0.67
C THR A 357 -13.83 21.74 -0.41
N ASP A 358 -12.96 21.80 -1.42
CA ASP A 358 -11.52 21.58 -1.27
C ASP A 358 -10.86 22.66 -0.38
N ILE A 359 -11.29 23.93 -0.53
CA ILE A 359 -10.88 25.03 0.37
C ILE A 359 -11.40 24.79 1.79
N ALA A 360 -12.62 24.28 1.94
CA ALA A 360 -13.20 24.00 3.25
C ALA A 360 -12.40 22.92 4.00
N ILE A 361 -12.07 21.81 3.31
CA ILE A 361 -11.27 20.71 3.85
C ILE A 361 -9.84 21.16 4.19
N THR A 362 -9.21 21.99 3.35
CA THR A 362 -7.87 22.54 3.65
C THR A 362 -7.89 23.49 4.84
N ALA A 363 -8.92 24.34 4.96
CA ALA A 363 -9.06 25.25 6.09
C ALA A 363 -9.23 24.50 7.42
N ASP A 364 -10.06 23.45 7.44
CA ASP A 364 -10.24 22.55 8.58
C ASP A 364 -8.92 21.86 8.98
N LEU A 365 -8.20 21.31 8.00
CA LEU A 365 -6.89 20.70 8.25
C LEU A 365 -5.89 21.68 8.86
N ILE A 366 -5.80 22.93 8.35
CA ILE A 366 -4.92 23.96 8.93
C ILE A 366 -5.32 24.23 10.38
N SER A 367 -6.62 24.40 10.65
CA SER A 367 -7.14 24.62 12.00
C SER A 367 -6.70 23.50 12.96
N SER A 368 -6.90 22.24 12.54
CA SER A 368 -6.54 21.04 13.31
C SER A 368 -5.04 20.92 13.62
N LEU A 369 -4.17 21.45 12.74
CA LEU A 369 -2.72 21.41 12.91
C LEU A 369 -2.18 22.58 13.74
N THR A 370 -2.84 23.75 13.69
CA THR A 370 -2.36 24.98 14.33
C THR A 370 -2.70 25.11 15.81
N MET A 371 -3.75 24.45 16.32
CA MET A 371 -4.18 24.46 17.73
C MET A 371 -3.88 25.79 18.45
N SER A 372 -4.58 26.86 18.07
CA SER A 372 -4.65 28.08 18.88
C SER A 372 -5.83 27.97 19.83
N ASP A 373 -5.55 28.00 21.14
CA ASP A 373 -6.51 28.04 22.27
C ASP A 373 -7.36 29.34 22.33
N GLY A 374 -7.86 29.79 21.19
CA GLY A 374 -8.60 31.05 21.08
C GLY A 374 -9.61 31.00 19.96
N ASN A 375 -10.51 30.02 19.98
CA ASN A 375 -11.72 30.11 19.16
C ASN A 375 -12.82 30.77 19.99
N ASP A 376 -13.15 32.01 19.64
CA ASP A 376 -14.45 32.58 19.96
C ASP A 376 -15.52 31.68 19.34
N PHE A 377 -16.24 30.93 20.18
CA PHE A 377 -17.27 29.93 19.82
C PHE A 377 -18.49 30.50 19.03
N ASN A 378 -18.45 31.78 18.62
CA ASN A 378 -19.57 32.49 18.00
C ASN A 378 -19.35 32.87 16.53
N ASP A 379 -18.15 32.73 15.97
CA ASP A 379 -17.90 33.05 14.56
C ASP A 379 -17.91 31.79 13.69
N TRP A 380 -18.80 31.79 12.67
CA TRP A 380 -18.82 30.76 11.62
C TRP A 380 -17.42 30.58 11.04
N GLN A 381 -16.90 29.36 11.16
CA GLN A 381 -15.57 29.03 10.64
C GLN A 381 -15.53 29.12 9.12
N LEU A 382 -14.34 29.40 8.59
CA LEU A 382 -14.14 29.49 7.14
C LEU A 382 -14.52 28.19 6.44
N SER A 383 -14.26 27.04 7.05
CA SER A 383 -14.66 25.71 6.56
C SER A 383 -16.16 25.63 6.28
N GLU A 384 -17.00 25.97 7.26
CA GLU A 384 -18.45 25.97 7.13
C GLU A 384 -18.95 26.93 6.04
N LYS A 385 -18.41 28.16 6.00
CA LYS A 385 -18.78 29.17 4.99
C LYS A 385 -18.48 28.69 3.57
N MET A 386 -17.32 28.06 3.37
CA MET A 386 -16.94 27.53 2.06
C MET A 386 -17.80 26.32 1.68
N ALA A 387 -18.08 25.39 2.61
CA ALA A 387 -18.97 24.26 2.36
C ALA A 387 -20.40 24.71 1.96
N LEU A 388 -20.93 25.75 2.62
CA LEU A 388 -22.20 26.37 2.21
C LEU A 388 -22.12 27.03 0.84
N GLY A 389 -20.99 27.65 0.50
CA GLY A 389 -20.75 28.21 -0.84
C GLY A 389 -20.90 27.16 -1.95
N ALA A 390 -20.39 25.94 -1.74
CA ALA A 390 -20.59 24.83 -2.66
C ALA A 390 -22.08 24.47 -2.81
N LEU A 391 -22.82 24.38 -1.70
CA LEU A 391 -24.25 24.08 -1.70
C LEU A 391 -25.11 25.19 -2.32
N LEU A 392 -24.68 26.45 -2.26
CA LEU A 392 -25.36 27.55 -2.95
C LEU A 392 -25.26 27.42 -4.48
N LEU A 393 -24.19 26.82 -4.99
CA LEU A 393 -24.01 26.55 -6.41
C LEU A 393 -24.73 25.25 -6.84
N GLU A 394 -24.61 24.20 -6.04
CA GLU A 394 -25.17 22.88 -6.32
C GLU A 394 -25.89 22.30 -5.08
N GLY A 395 -27.08 22.81 -4.78
CA GLY A 395 -27.85 22.41 -3.59
C GLY A 395 -28.40 20.97 -3.64
N ASP A 396 -28.48 20.38 -4.82
CA ASP A 396 -28.97 19.02 -5.05
C ASP A 396 -27.85 17.96 -4.96
N ASN A 397 -26.59 18.38 -4.78
CA ASN A 397 -25.45 17.48 -4.70
C ASN A 397 -25.30 16.93 -3.27
N TYR A 398 -25.56 15.64 -3.10
CA TYR A 398 -25.51 14.96 -1.80
C TYR A 398 -24.10 14.91 -1.19
N GLU A 399 -23.04 14.92 -2.00
CA GLU A 399 -21.66 14.88 -1.50
C GLU A 399 -21.30 16.15 -0.72
N PHE A 400 -21.81 17.31 -1.17
CA PHE A 400 -21.58 18.58 -0.51
C PHE A 400 -22.35 18.70 0.82
N TRP A 401 -23.53 18.07 0.91
CA TRP A 401 -24.25 17.94 2.19
C TRP A 401 -23.46 17.09 3.18
N VAL A 402 -22.86 15.98 2.74
CA VAL A 402 -21.99 15.17 3.60
C VAL A 402 -20.73 15.93 4.00
N ALA A 403 -20.11 16.67 3.07
CA ALA A 403 -18.94 17.50 3.35
C ALA A 403 -19.25 18.56 4.44
N LEU A 404 -20.38 19.27 4.33
CA LEU A 404 -20.85 20.19 5.36
C LEU A 404 -21.07 19.46 6.70
N GLY A 405 -21.66 18.27 6.66
CA GLY A 405 -21.88 17.44 7.85
C GLY A 405 -20.58 16.99 8.55
N CYS A 406 -19.49 16.85 7.79
CA CYS A 406 -18.17 16.50 8.34
C CYS A 406 -17.40 17.71 8.87
N LEU A 407 -17.57 18.88 8.25
CA LEU A 407 -16.77 20.08 8.50
C LEU A 407 -17.40 21.07 9.49
N SER A 408 -18.70 20.92 9.79
CA SER A 408 -19.37 21.79 10.76
C SER A 408 -18.95 21.44 12.18
N ASP A 409 -18.87 22.42 13.07
CA ASP A 409 -18.64 22.18 14.50
C ASP A 409 -19.95 22.01 15.28
N HIS A 410 -21.09 22.40 14.68
CA HIS A 410 -22.39 22.35 15.32
C HIS A 410 -23.10 21.01 15.11
N ASN A 411 -23.25 20.20 16.16
CA ASN A 411 -23.84 18.85 16.07
C ASN A 411 -25.24 18.81 15.43
N ALA A 412 -26.09 19.81 15.68
CA ALA A 412 -27.40 19.90 15.04
C ALA A 412 -27.30 20.14 13.53
N LEU A 413 -26.36 20.97 13.08
CA LEU A 413 -26.12 21.22 11.66
C LEU A 413 -25.48 19.99 11.00
N LYS A 414 -24.52 19.33 11.66
CA LYS A 414 -23.96 18.05 11.23
C LYS A 414 -25.07 17.03 10.95
N GLN A 415 -25.95 16.84 11.93
CA GLN A 415 -27.06 15.89 11.82
C GLN A 415 -28.00 16.27 10.67
N HIS A 416 -28.39 17.54 10.58
CA HIS A 416 -29.25 18.02 9.50
C HIS A 416 -28.63 17.76 8.13
N ALA A 417 -27.36 18.14 7.93
CA ALA A 417 -26.68 18.01 6.66
C ALA A 417 -26.54 16.54 6.22
N LEU A 418 -26.15 15.64 7.15
CA LEU A 418 -26.06 14.20 6.87
C LEU A 418 -27.44 13.60 6.53
N ILE A 419 -28.49 13.95 7.26
CA ILE A 419 -29.85 13.49 6.96
C ILE A 419 -30.34 14.03 5.61
N ARG A 420 -30.02 15.29 5.26
CA ARG A 420 -30.38 15.85 3.95
C ARG A 420 -29.66 15.15 2.81
N GLY A 421 -28.37 14.86 2.96
CA GLY A 421 -27.62 14.03 2.01
C GLY A 421 -28.28 12.66 1.81
N LEU A 422 -28.69 11.99 2.90
CA LEU A 422 -29.40 10.71 2.84
C LEU A 422 -30.83 10.79 2.29
N GLN A 423 -31.51 11.94 2.41
CA GLN A 423 -32.81 12.18 1.78
C GLN A 423 -32.69 12.31 0.26
N LEU A 424 -31.57 12.85 -0.23
CA LEU A 424 -31.27 12.93 -1.66
C LEU A 424 -30.85 11.57 -2.22
N ASP A 425 -30.00 10.83 -1.48
CA ASP A 425 -29.61 9.46 -1.82
C ASP A 425 -29.49 8.57 -0.59
N VAL A 426 -30.43 7.64 -0.43
CA VAL A 426 -30.47 6.67 0.67
C VAL A 426 -29.34 5.63 0.55
N SER A 427 -28.83 5.41 -0.67
CA SER A 427 -27.72 4.49 -0.94
C SER A 427 -26.34 5.11 -0.69
N LEU A 428 -26.28 6.30 -0.10
CA LEU A 428 -25.02 6.96 0.25
C LEU A 428 -24.39 6.35 1.51
N ALA A 429 -23.55 5.33 1.34
CA ALA A 429 -22.87 4.63 2.43
C ALA A 429 -22.03 5.56 3.32
N VAL A 430 -21.36 6.56 2.72
CA VAL A 430 -20.54 7.55 3.45
C VAL A 430 -21.38 8.39 4.40
N GLY A 431 -22.59 8.79 3.98
CA GLY A 431 -23.54 9.53 4.81
C GLY A 431 -23.97 8.73 6.04
N TRP A 432 -24.29 7.44 5.86
CA TRP A 432 -24.58 6.51 6.96
C TRP A 432 -23.40 6.33 7.91
N ALA A 433 -22.17 6.22 7.38
CA ALA A 433 -20.96 6.06 8.19
C ALA A 433 -20.71 7.27 9.10
N TYR A 434 -20.80 8.49 8.58
CA TYR A 434 -20.62 9.70 9.38
C TYR A 434 -21.78 9.97 10.33
N LEU A 435 -23.01 9.58 9.97
CA LEU A 435 -24.14 9.64 10.88
C LEU A 435 -23.95 8.67 12.06
N GLY A 436 -23.42 7.47 11.80
CA GLY A 436 -23.04 6.52 12.85
C GLY A 436 -21.96 7.07 13.78
N LYS A 437 -20.95 7.75 13.22
CA LYS A 437 -19.91 8.45 13.99
C LYS A 437 -20.53 9.53 14.90
N LEU A 438 -21.41 10.36 14.37
CA LEU A 438 -22.09 11.42 15.14
C LEU A 438 -22.93 10.84 16.29
N TYR A 439 -23.76 9.82 16.02
CA TYR A 439 -24.57 9.18 17.07
C TYR A 439 -23.71 8.57 18.16
N ARG A 440 -22.53 8.05 17.81
CA ARG A 440 -21.58 7.53 18.79
C ARG A 440 -20.99 8.63 19.66
N GLU A 441 -20.63 9.78 19.09
CA GLU A 441 -20.13 10.95 19.84
C GLU A 441 -21.19 11.46 20.85
N GLU A 442 -22.46 11.38 20.50
CA GLU A 442 -23.60 11.71 21.38
C GLU A 442 -23.95 10.60 22.40
N GLY A 443 -23.28 9.44 22.35
CA GLY A 443 -23.53 8.30 23.25
C GLY A 443 -24.69 7.38 22.84
N GLU A 444 -25.32 7.61 21.68
CA GLU A 444 -26.44 6.83 21.13
C GLU A 444 -25.96 5.55 20.41
N ASN A 445 -25.33 4.65 21.16
CA ASN A 445 -24.63 3.46 20.62
C ASN A 445 -25.53 2.55 19.76
N GLN A 446 -26.82 2.42 20.07
CA GLN A 446 -27.73 1.57 19.30
C GLN A 446 -28.03 2.14 17.90
N LEU A 447 -28.19 3.47 17.81
CA LEU A 447 -28.40 4.16 16.54
C LEU A 447 -27.11 4.16 15.72
N ALA A 448 -25.97 4.35 16.38
CA ALA A 448 -24.66 4.26 15.75
C ALA A 448 -24.44 2.90 15.07
N ARG A 449 -24.71 1.79 15.79
CA ARG A 449 -24.63 0.42 15.22
C ARG A 449 -25.49 0.25 13.98
N LYS A 450 -26.76 0.65 14.04
CA LYS A 450 -27.68 0.56 12.90
C LYS A 450 -27.17 1.34 11.69
N ALA A 451 -26.67 2.55 11.91
CA ALA A 451 -26.10 3.36 10.84
C ALA A 451 -24.85 2.72 10.23
N PHE A 452 -23.95 2.17 11.05
CA PHE A 452 -22.77 1.44 10.56
C PHE A 452 -23.14 0.16 9.80
N ASP A 453 -24.13 -0.60 10.25
CA ASP A 453 -24.61 -1.79 9.55
C ASP A 453 -25.25 -1.44 8.19
N CYS A 454 -26.03 -0.36 8.13
CA CYS A 454 -26.52 0.18 6.86
C CYS A 454 -25.35 0.53 5.93
N ALA A 455 -24.36 1.30 6.40
CA ALA A 455 -23.19 1.68 5.62
C ALA A 455 -22.43 0.46 5.08
N ARG A 456 -22.18 -0.55 5.91
CA ARG A 456 -21.47 -1.79 5.54
C ARG A 456 -22.27 -2.65 4.56
N SER A 457 -23.60 -2.66 4.68
CA SER A 457 -24.46 -3.42 3.77
C SER A 457 -24.47 -2.84 2.35
N ILE A 458 -24.31 -1.51 2.25
CA ILE A 458 -24.27 -0.79 0.98
C ILE A 458 -22.87 -0.85 0.38
N ASP A 459 -21.85 -0.46 1.15
CA ASP A 459 -20.45 -0.45 0.72
C ASP A 459 -19.52 -1.00 1.82
N PRO A 460 -19.15 -2.29 1.74
CA PRO A 460 -18.20 -2.91 2.64
C PRO A 460 -16.76 -2.36 2.53
N SER A 461 -16.45 -1.57 1.50
CA SER A 461 -15.12 -1.00 1.26
C SER A 461 -14.84 0.27 2.05
N LEU A 462 -15.81 0.80 2.81
CA LEU A 462 -15.59 1.94 3.70
C LEU A 462 -14.96 1.50 5.03
N SER A 463 -13.86 2.13 5.44
CA SER A 463 -13.14 1.79 6.68
C SER A 463 -13.85 2.26 7.96
N LEU A 464 -14.47 3.45 7.92
CA LEU A 464 -15.06 4.09 9.11
C LEU A 464 -16.13 3.23 9.80
N PRO A 465 -17.08 2.58 9.08
CA PRO A 465 -18.05 1.69 9.73
C PRO A 465 -17.42 0.50 10.44
N TRP A 466 -16.38 -0.12 9.86
CA TRP A 466 -15.66 -1.23 10.49
C TRP A 466 -14.94 -0.78 11.77
N ALA A 467 -14.30 0.39 11.74
CA ALA A 467 -13.67 0.98 12.92
C ALA A 467 -14.73 1.34 13.98
N GLY A 468 -15.83 1.94 13.56
CA GLY A 468 -16.96 2.32 14.42
C GLY A 468 -17.57 1.13 15.17
N MET A 469 -17.69 -0.03 14.51
CA MET A 469 -18.16 -1.27 15.14
C MET A 469 -17.14 -1.86 16.13
N SER A 470 -15.84 -1.71 15.87
CA SER A 470 -14.80 -2.22 16.78
C SER A 470 -14.74 -1.50 18.13
N ALA A 471 -15.10 -0.21 18.14
CA ALA A 471 -15.02 0.62 19.34
C ALA A 471 -16.09 0.25 20.40
N ASP A 472 -17.06 -0.61 20.07
CA ASP A 472 -18.10 -1.09 20.99
C ASP A 472 -17.68 -2.22 21.93
N PHE A 473 -16.39 -2.58 21.95
CA PHE A 473 -15.84 -3.65 22.79
C PHE A 473 -16.27 -3.59 24.28
N ASN A 474 -16.47 -2.40 24.85
CA ASN A 474 -16.88 -2.23 26.24
C ASN A 474 -18.38 -2.52 26.49
N ALA A 475 -19.19 -2.72 25.44
CA ALA A 475 -20.58 -3.14 25.58
C ALA A 475 -20.64 -4.62 25.97
N ARG A 476 -21.54 -4.99 26.88
CA ARG A 476 -21.64 -6.29 27.57
C ARG A 476 -21.72 -7.55 26.66
N ASP A 477 -21.85 -7.40 25.34
CA ASP A 477 -22.19 -8.47 24.40
C ASP A 477 -21.13 -8.77 23.32
N SER A 478 -20.07 -7.96 23.14
CA SER A 478 -19.07 -8.18 22.07
C SER A 478 -17.79 -8.85 22.58
N SER A 479 -17.33 -9.88 21.88
CA SER A 479 -16.03 -10.51 22.17
C SER A 479 -14.85 -9.60 21.74
N PRO A 480 -13.71 -9.61 22.47
CA PRO A 480 -12.51 -8.84 22.08
C PRO A 480 -12.02 -9.19 20.69
N ASP A 481 -12.21 -10.45 20.28
CA ASP A 481 -11.75 -10.98 19.00
C ASP A 481 -12.59 -10.45 17.83
N GLU A 482 -13.91 -10.31 17.98
CA GLU A 482 -14.77 -9.69 16.96
C GLU A 482 -14.42 -8.21 16.75
N ALA A 483 -14.18 -7.48 17.85
CA ALA A 483 -13.76 -6.09 17.78
C ALA A 483 -12.39 -5.95 17.10
N PHE A 484 -11.44 -6.83 17.44
CA PHE A 484 -10.12 -6.88 16.82
C PHE A 484 -10.22 -7.12 15.32
N GLU A 485 -10.98 -8.13 14.88
CA GLU A 485 -11.16 -8.43 13.45
C GLU A 485 -11.83 -7.28 12.71
N SER A 486 -12.88 -6.67 13.28
CA SER A 486 -13.53 -5.50 12.66
C SER A 486 -12.54 -4.33 12.49
N CYS A 487 -11.73 -4.05 13.51
CA CYS A 487 -10.70 -3.01 13.44
C CYS A 487 -9.60 -3.35 12.41
N LEU A 488 -9.19 -4.62 12.34
CA LEU A 488 -8.21 -5.10 11.39
C LEU A 488 -8.68 -4.89 9.94
N ARG A 489 -9.97 -5.13 9.67
CA ARG A 489 -10.57 -4.84 8.36
C ARG A 489 -10.54 -3.34 8.05
N ALA A 490 -10.84 -2.49 9.03
CA ALA A 490 -10.76 -1.04 8.85
C ALA A 490 -9.35 -0.57 8.47
N VAL A 491 -8.32 -1.08 9.15
CA VAL A 491 -6.91 -0.77 8.89
C VAL A 491 -6.43 -1.29 7.54
N GLN A 492 -6.87 -2.49 7.13
CA GLN A 492 -6.56 -3.05 5.81
C GLN A 492 -7.14 -2.23 4.65
N ILE A 493 -8.28 -1.59 4.87
CA ILE A 493 -8.93 -0.71 3.89
C ILE A 493 -8.24 0.66 3.84
N SER A 494 -8.01 1.26 5.00
CA SER A 494 -7.42 2.60 5.11
C SER A 494 -6.48 2.69 6.31
N PRO A 495 -5.16 2.90 6.10
CA PRO A 495 -4.16 2.92 7.15
C PRO A 495 -4.13 4.26 7.90
N LEU A 496 -5.27 4.65 8.48
CA LEU A 496 -5.37 5.83 9.35
C LEU A 496 -4.74 5.55 10.72
N ALA A 497 -4.01 6.53 11.25
CA ALA A 497 -3.28 6.38 12.50
C ALA A 497 -4.22 6.05 13.68
N GLU A 498 -5.42 6.64 13.73
CA GLU A 498 -6.38 6.35 14.81
C GLU A 498 -6.85 4.90 14.78
N PHE A 499 -7.08 4.34 13.59
CA PHE A 499 -7.50 2.95 13.44
C PHE A 499 -6.36 2.00 13.78
N GLN A 500 -5.14 2.32 13.40
CA GLN A 500 -3.94 1.52 13.71
C GLN A 500 -3.64 1.50 15.21
N ILE A 501 -3.76 2.65 15.89
CA ILE A 501 -3.64 2.75 17.35
C ILE A 501 -4.76 1.95 18.02
N GLY A 502 -6.00 2.07 17.53
CA GLY A 502 -7.15 1.29 18.01
C GLY A 502 -6.94 -0.22 17.88
N LEU A 503 -6.41 -0.67 16.75
CA LEU A 503 -6.07 -2.08 16.50
C LEU A 503 -5.04 -2.60 17.50
N ALA A 504 -3.97 -1.84 17.77
CA ALA A 504 -2.96 -2.21 18.75
C ALA A 504 -3.52 -2.25 20.18
N LYS A 505 -4.43 -1.34 20.54
CA LYS A 505 -5.16 -1.39 21.83
C LYS A 505 -6.01 -2.65 21.95
N LEU A 506 -6.77 -3.00 20.92
CA LEU A 506 -7.60 -4.22 20.90
C LEU A 506 -6.75 -5.50 20.89
N ALA A 507 -5.56 -5.46 20.28
CA ALA A 507 -4.61 -6.57 20.29
C ALA A 507 -4.10 -6.89 21.71
N LEU A 508 -4.02 -5.88 22.59
CA LEU A 508 -3.66 -6.07 24.01
C LEU A 508 -4.73 -6.90 24.75
N PHE A 509 -6.02 -6.68 24.45
CA PHE A 509 -7.13 -7.38 25.08
C PHE A 509 -7.40 -8.78 24.50
N SER A 510 -7.19 -8.97 23.19
CA SER A 510 -7.38 -10.26 22.48
C SER A 510 -6.16 -11.18 22.56
N GLY A 511 -4.99 -10.69 23.00
CA GLY A 511 -3.76 -11.48 23.08
C GLY A 511 -3.01 -11.63 21.73
N HIS A 512 -3.33 -10.82 20.72
CA HIS A 512 -2.72 -10.86 19.38
C HIS A 512 -1.58 -9.85 19.18
N LEU A 513 -1.02 -9.32 20.27
CA LEU A 513 -0.02 -8.24 20.25
C LEU A 513 1.25 -8.59 19.46
N SER A 514 1.68 -9.86 19.45
CA SER A 514 2.87 -10.32 18.71
C SER A 514 2.64 -10.51 17.20
N SER A 515 1.43 -10.24 16.70
CA SER A 515 1.09 -10.43 15.29
C SER A 515 1.85 -9.46 14.38
N SER A 516 2.23 -9.93 13.19
CA SER A 516 2.93 -9.11 12.20
C SER A 516 2.06 -7.97 11.65
N GLN A 517 0.74 -8.16 11.61
CA GLN A 517 -0.21 -7.15 11.15
C GLN A 517 -0.28 -5.96 12.11
N VAL A 518 -0.39 -6.24 13.42
CA VAL A 518 -0.39 -5.18 14.46
C VAL A 518 0.94 -4.44 14.45
N PHE A 519 2.06 -5.14 14.31
CA PHE A 519 3.38 -4.51 14.22
C PHE A 519 3.50 -3.55 13.04
N GLY A 520 3.11 -3.97 11.83
CA GLY A 520 3.14 -3.09 10.66
C GLY A 520 2.24 -1.87 10.82
N ALA A 521 1.03 -2.08 11.37
CA ALA A 521 0.06 -1.01 11.61
C ALA A 521 0.58 0.04 12.60
N ILE A 522 1.09 -0.39 13.76
CA ILE A 522 1.54 0.56 14.79
C ILE A 522 2.82 1.30 14.37
N GLN A 523 3.70 0.64 13.60
CA GLN A 523 4.90 1.30 13.05
C GLN A 523 4.53 2.45 12.11
N GLN A 524 3.48 2.28 11.31
CA GLN A 524 2.93 3.34 10.46
C GLN A 524 2.28 4.43 11.30
N ALA A 525 1.51 4.07 12.33
CA ALA A 525 0.84 5.05 13.18
C ALA A 525 1.81 6.03 13.86
N VAL A 526 2.97 5.53 14.32
CA VAL A 526 4.03 6.37 14.92
C VAL A 526 4.55 7.42 13.94
N GLN A 527 4.58 7.14 12.64
CA GLN A 527 5.03 8.11 11.62
C GLN A 527 4.00 9.22 11.38
N HIS A 528 2.70 8.96 11.52
CA HIS A 528 1.64 9.93 11.23
C HIS A 528 1.13 10.68 12.46
N ALA A 529 1.26 10.06 13.63
CA ALA A 529 0.75 10.59 14.87
C ALA A 529 1.84 10.59 15.97
N PRO A 530 3.06 11.09 15.68
CA PRO A 530 4.22 10.98 16.58
C PRO A 530 4.05 11.78 17.88
N GLN A 531 3.12 12.74 17.88
CA GLN A 531 2.78 13.59 19.02
C GLN A 531 2.01 12.87 20.13
N TYR A 532 1.37 11.74 19.83
CA TYR A 532 0.58 11.01 20.82
C TYR A 532 1.45 10.00 21.57
N PRO A 533 1.56 10.10 22.91
CA PRO A 533 2.30 9.13 23.72
C PRO A 533 1.85 7.68 23.52
N GLU A 534 0.55 7.47 23.27
CA GLU A 534 -0.05 6.15 23.09
C GLU A 534 0.53 5.42 21.88
N SER A 535 0.85 6.14 20.80
CA SER A 535 1.40 5.54 19.58
C SER A 535 2.75 4.85 19.85
N HIS A 536 3.65 5.57 20.53
CA HIS A 536 4.97 5.08 20.91
C HIS A 536 4.90 4.01 22.01
N ASN A 537 4.03 4.17 23.00
CA ASN A 537 3.88 3.19 24.08
C ASN A 537 3.37 1.84 23.55
N LEU A 538 2.36 1.84 22.67
CA LEU A 538 1.85 0.62 22.05
C LEU A 538 2.88 0.00 21.11
N TYR A 539 3.64 0.80 20.37
CA TYR A 539 4.75 0.29 19.57
C TYR A 539 5.80 -0.42 20.44
N GLY A 540 6.15 0.17 21.59
CA GLY A 540 7.03 -0.45 22.57
C GLY A 540 6.51 -1.79 23.07
N LEU A 541 5.22 -1.88 23.41
CA LEU A 541 4.58 -3.12 23.87
C LEU A 541 4.59 -4.21 22.80
N VAL A 542 4.35 -3.85 21.54
CA VAL A 542 4.41 -4.80 20.42
C VAL A 542 5.85 -5.30 20.21
N CYS A 543 6.84 -4.41 20.27
CA CYS A 543 8.26 -4.80 20.19
C CYS A 543 8.65 -5.74 21.34
N GLU A 544 8.19 -5.46 22.56
CA GLU A 544 8.43 -6.30 23.73
C GLU A 544 7.81 -7.69 23.56
N ALA A 545 6.57 -7.78 23.06
CA ALA A 545 5.89 -9.04 22.75
C ALA A 545 6.59 -9.87 21.67
N ARG A 546 7.43 -9.24 20.84
CA ARG A 546 8.26 -9.86 19.81
C ARG A 546 9.71 -10.08 20.23
N PHE A 547 10.03 -9.84 21.50
CA PHE A 547 11.38 -9.96 22.09
C PHE A 547 12.41 -8.97 21.54
N ASP A 548 11.97 -7.86 20.92
CA ASP A 548 12.83 -6.77 20.47
C ASP A 548 12.90 -5.65 21.53
N TYR A 549 13.68 -5.92 22.58
CA TYR A 549 13.78 -5.05 23.74
C TYR A 549 14.52 -3.74 23.48
N GLN A 550 15.39 -3.69 22.46
CA GLN A 550 16.12 -2.47 22.11
C GLN A 550 15.19 -1.45 21.46
N SER A 551 14.41 -1.88 20.47
CA SER A 551 13.39 -1.03 19.85
C SER A 551 12.27 -0.67 20.82
N ALA A 552 11.88 -1.59 21.71
CA ALA A 552 10.92 -1.30 22.77
C ALA A 552 11.40 -0.16 23.69
N ALA A 553 12.65 -0.22 24.17
CA ALA A 553 13.23 0.83 25.00
C ALA A 553 13.31 2.18 24.28
N ALA A 554 13.67 2.20 22.99
CA ALA A 554 13.65 3.42 22.19
C ALA A 554 12.24 4.03 22.10
N ALA A 555 11.24 3.19 21.80
CA ALA A 555 9.84 3.62 21.71
C ALA A 555 9.32 4.20 23.05
N TYR A 556 9.61 3.56 24.19
CA TYR A 556 9.17 4.09 25.48
C TYR A 556 9.86 5.41 25.86
N ARG A 557 11.13 5.62 25.45
CA ARG A 557 11.78 6.92 25.62
C ARG A 557 11.05 8.01 24.83
N LEU A 558 10.68 7.75 23.58
CA LEU A 558 9.89 8.67 22.76
C LEU A 558 8.49 8.92 23.35
N ALA A 559 7.83 7.87 23.87
CA ALA A 559 6.55 8.00 24.57
C ALA A 559 6.67 8.96 25.77
N ARG A 560 7.76 8.86 26.54
CA ARG A 560 8.05 9.76 27.67
C ARG A 560 8.29 11.20 27.21
N CYS A 561 9.08 11.40 26.14
CA CYS A 561 9.29 12.72 25.57
C CYS A 561 7.95 13.36 25.13
N ALA A 562 7.07 12.60 24.50
CA ALA A 562 5.74 13.06 24.09
C ALA A 562 4.85 13.47 25.29
N ILE A 563 4.94 12.78 26.43
CA ILE A 563 4.23 13.17 27.66
C ILE A 563 4.75 14.50 28.20
N CYS A 564 6.07 14.70 28.22
CA CYS A 564 6.68 15.93 28.71
C CYS A 564 6.26 17.17 27.90
N SER A 565 5.85 16.98 26.64
CA SER A 565 5.30 18.04 25.79
C SER A 565 3.88 18.49 26.19
N PHE A 566 3.13 17.66 26.95
CA PHE A 566 1.72 17.92 27.35
C PHE A 566 1.42 17.54 28.82
N PRO A 567 2.11 18.17 29.80
CA PRO A 567 2.11 17.70 31.20
C PRO A 567 0.74 17.77 31.90
N ASP A 568 -0.13 18.68 31.53
CA ASP A 568 -1.43 18.88 32.20
C ASP A 568 -2.53 17.91 31.72
N SER A 569 -2.31 17.20 30.62
CA SER A 569 -3.33 16.37 29.95
C SER A 569 -3.25 14.88 30.30
N VAL A 570 -2.09 14.39 30.73
CA VAL A 570 -1.82 12.95 30.89
C VAL A 570 -1.88 12.54 32.37
N PRO A 571 -2.69 11.53 32.75
CA PRO A 571 -2.71 11.03 34.12
C PRO A 571 -1.34 10.53 34.55
N LYS A 572 -0.91 10.86 35.78
CA LYS A 572 0.37 10.39 36.35
C LYS A 572 0.54 8.86 36.32
N SER A 573 -0.57 8.11 36.32
CA SER A 573 -0.54 6.65 36.15
C SER A 573 0.05 6.22 34.81
N HIS A 574 -0.21 6.94 33.72
CA HIS A 574 0.30 6.58 32.39
C HIS A 574 1.80 6.84 32.29
N THR A 575 2.27 7.95 32.88
CA THR A 575 3.70 8.24 32.99
C THR A 575 4.42 7.14 33.76
N ARG A 576 3.84 6.70 34.88
CA ARG A 576 4.37 5.55 35.65
C ARG A 576 4.44 4.29 34.78
N ASP A 577 3.37 3.94 34.08
CA ASP A 577 3.30 2.70 33.29
C ASP A 577 4.36 2.70 32.17
N ILE A 578 4.58 3.84 31.50
CA ILE A 578 5.62 3.97 30.47
C ILE A 578 7.02 3.86 31.06
N SER A 579 7.31 4.54 32.18
CA SER A 579 8.61 4.44 32.84
C SER A 579 8.89 3.03 33.35
N LEU A 580 7.86 2.32 33.83
CA LEU A 580 7.98 0.93 34.25
C LEU A 580 8.26 0.00 33.05
N ASN A 581 7.52 0.17 31.95
CA ASN A 581 7.75 -0.58 30.71
C ASN A 581 9.16 -0.32 30.14
N LEU A 582 9.64 0.92 30.22
CA LEU A 582 11.01 1.29 29.85
C LEU A 582 12.04 0.58 30.71
N ALA A 583 11.90 0.65 32.05
CA ALA A 583 12.82 -0.02 32.97
C ALA A 583 12.85 -1.55 32.72
N ARG A 584 11.68 -2.17 32.55
CA ARG A 584 11.54 -3.60 32.23
C ARG A 584 12.28 -3.96 30.93
N SER A 585 12.07 -3.17 29.88
CA SER A 585 12.69 -3.40 28.57
C SER A 585 14.21 -3.18 28.60
N LEU A 586 14.69 -2.15 29.30
CA LEU A 586 16.12 -1.88 29.49
C LEU A 586 16.82 -3.01 30.24
N CYS A 587 16.21 -3.54 31.30
CA CYS A 587 16.72 -4.72 32.00
C CYS A 587 16.89 -5.92 31.07
N LYS A 588 15.89 -6.19 30.22
CA LYS A 588 15.87 -7.32 29.30
C LYS A 588 16.83 -7.12 28.12
N ALA A 589 17.04 -5.88 27.68
CA ALA A 589 18.04 -5.51 26.68
C ALA A 589 19.49 -5.59 27.20
N GLY A 590 19.70 -5.70 28.52
CA GLY A 590 21.01 -5.79 29.16
C GLY A 590 21.53 -4.48 29.76
N ASN A 591 20.78 -3.38 29.63
CA ASN A 591 21.14 -2.06 30.16
C ASN A 591 20.61 -1.89 31.60
N ALA A 592 21.16 -2.67 32.54
CA ALA A 592 20.69 -2.69 33.92
C ALA A 592 20.96 -1.38 34.70
N ILE A 593 21.94 -0.57 34.26
CA ILE A 593 22.28 0.72 34.87
C ILE A 593 21.14 1.72 34.66
N ASP A 594 20.75 1.95 33.41
CA ASP A 594 19.66 2.84 33.04
C ASP A 594 18.34 2.37 33.68
N ALA A 595 18.05 1.07 33.64
CA ALA A 595 16.86 0.51 34.26
C ALA A 595 16.81 0.74 35.78
N LEU A 596 17.97 0.69 36.46
CA LEU A 596 18.06 0.99 37.88
C LEU A 596 17.74 2.47 38.14
N GLN A 597 18.25 3.38 37.31
CA GLN A 597 18.01 4.80 37.43
C GLN A 597 16.51 5.12 37.30
N GLU A 598 15.84 4.58 36.29
CA GLU A 598 14.38 4.72 36.10
C GLU A 598 13.59 4.25 37.33
N CYS A 599 13.98 3.11 37.93
CA CYS A 599 13.34 2.60 39.13
C CYS A 599 13.57 3.48 40.36
N GLU A 600 14.78 4.03 40.54
CA GLU A 600 15.08 4.95 41.65
C GLU A 600 14.32 6.27 41.51
N ASP A 601 14.12 6.76 40.29
CA ASP A 601 13.35 7.98 40.03
C ASP A 601 11.86 7.76 40.33
N LEU A 602 11.27 6.65 39.87
CA LEU A 602 9.90 6.25 40.25
C LEU A 602 9.73 6.08 41.78
N LYS A 603 10.78 5.58 42.46
CA LYS A 603 10.78 5.41 43.92
C LYS A 603 10.82 6.75 44.66
N LYS A 604 11.60 7.74 44.19
CA LYS A 604 11.63 9.10 44.75
C LYS A 604 10.28 9.78 44.63
N GLU A 605 9.57 9.53 43.53
CA GLU A 605 8.24 10.08 43.26
C GLU A 605 7.12 9.34 44.01
N GLY A 606 7.42 8.22 44.68
CA GLY A 606 6.44 7.41 45.40
C GLY A 606 5.49 6.64 44.49
N MET A 607 5.85 6.44 43.21
CA MET A 607 5.03 5.77 42.20
C MET A 607 5.46 4.32 41.91
N LEU A 608 6.44 3.80 42.65
CA LEU A 608 6.93 2.44 42.48
C LEU A 608 5.94 1.41 43.07
N ASP A 609 5.29 0.65 42.20
CA ASP A 609 4.35 -0.40 42.56
C ASP A 609 5.02 -1.78 42.68
N VAL A 610 4.22 -2.83 42.83
CA VAL A 610 4.70 -4.21 43.02
C VAL A 610 5.48 -4.72 41.80
N GLU A 611 5.06 -4.37 40.59
CA GLU A 611 5.79 -4.71 39.36
C GLU A 611 7.10 -3.92 39.28
N GLY A 612 7.08 -2.62 39.62
CA GLY A 612 8.28 -1.79 39.74
C GLY A 612 9.28 -2.33 40.73
N LEU A 613 8.83 -2.83 41.88
CA LEU A 613 9.71 -3.47 42.88
C LEU A 613 10.37 -4.75 42.33
N GLN A 614 9.70 -5.52 41.47
CA GLN A 614 10.30 -6.68 40.82
C GLN A 614 11.42 -6.26 39.85
N VAL A 615 11.13 -5.30 38.96
CA VAL A 615 12.11 -4.77 38.01
C VAL A 615 13.31 -4.17 38.77
N TYR A 616 13.06 -3.39 39.81
CA TYR A 616 14.09 -2.79 40.65
C TYR A 616 14.98 -3.82 41.35
N ALA A 617 14.39 -4.85 41.96
CA ALA A 617 15.15 -5.95 42.57
C ALA A 617 15.99 -6.71 41.53
N PHE A 618 15.45 -6.94 40.33
CA PHE A 618 16.16 -7.61 39.25
C PHE A 618 17.33 -6.78 38.71
N SER A 619 17.14 -5.47 38.51
CA SER A 619 18.20 -4.53 38.11
C SER A 619 19.36 -4.51 39.11
N LEU A 620 19.06 -4.43 40.41
CA LEU A 620 20.06 -4.46 41.47
C LEU A 620 20.85 -5.77 41.47
N TRP A 621 20.16 -6.91 41.28
CA TRP A 621 20.81 -8.21 41.19
C TRP A 621 21.72 -8.32 39.97
N LYS A 622 21.29 -7.83 38.80
CA LYS A 622 22.11 -7.79 37.57
C LYS A 622 23.39 -6.98 37.72
N LEU A 623 23.38 -5.96 38.58
CA LEU A 623 24.53 -5.11 38.91
C LEU A 623 25.34 -5.62 40.13
N ASP A 624 25.09 -6.86 40.58
CA ASP A 624 25.72 -7.54 41.72
C ASP A 624 25.53 -6.82 43.09
N LYS A 625 24.49 -5.99 43.23
CA LYS A 625 24.12 -5.31 44.49
C LYS A 625 23.16 -6.17 45.33
N ARG A 626 23.64 -7.32 45.80
CA ARG A 626 22.80 -8.37 46.42
C ARG A 626 22.07 -7.96 47.69
N ASP A 627 22.72 -7.23 48.59
CA ASP A 627 22.10 -6.82 49.87
C ASP A 627 20.93 -5.86 49.66
N LEU A 628 21.08 -4.93 48.72
CA LEU A 628 20.01 -4.01 48.33
C LEU A 628 18.87 -4.77 47.64
N ALA A 629 19.19 -5.67 46.70
CA ALA A 629 18.17 -6.51 46.06
C ALA A 629 17.35 -7.34 47.08
N LEU A 630 18.01 -7.91 48.10
CA LEU A 630 17.34 -8.63 49.19
C LEU A 630 16.43 -7.75 50.03
N SER A 631 16.84 -6.50 50.31
CA SER A 631 16.01 -5.54 51.05
C SER A 631 14.73 -5.17 50.27
N VAL A 632 14.84 -4.96 48.96
CA VAL A 632 13.71 -4.71 48.08
C VAL A 632 12.80 -5.93 48.02
N LEU A 633 13.37 -7.13 47.95
CA LEU A 633 12.61 -8.37 47.94
C LEU A 633 11.79 -8.58 49.23
N ARG A 634 12.33 -8.16 50.38
CA ARG A 634 11.60 -8.18 51.66
C ARG A 634 10.43 -7.19 51.65
N ASN A 635 10.62 -6.01 51.08
CA ASN A 635 9.53 -5.03 50.91
C ASN A 635 8.45 -5.57 49.97
N LEU A 636 8.84 -6.19 48.86
CA LEU A 636 7.93 -6.88 47.94
C LEU A 636 7.13 -7.97 48.68
N ALA A 637 7.80 -8.82 49.45
CA ALA A 637 7.14 -9.86 50.25
C ALA A 637 6.16 -9.29 51.28
N ALA A 638 6.46 -8.13 51.88
CA ALA A 638 5.55 -7.44 52.80
C ALA A 638 4.31 -6.87 52.07
N SER A 639 4.43 -6.46 50.80
CA SER A 639 3.29 -5.98 50.01
C SER A 639 2.34 -7.11 49.57
N VAL A 640 2.87 -8.32 49.34
CA VAL A 640 2.09 -9.49 48.90
C VAL A 640 1.03 -9.91 49.91
N SER A 641 1.25 -9.71 51.20
CA SER A 641 0.28 -10.08 52.25
C SER A 641 -1.01 -9.24 52.23
N ALA A 642 -1.01 -8.11 51.52
CA ALA A 642 -2.15 -7.20 51.37
C ALA A 642 -2.86 -7.32 50.01
N MET A 643 -2.44 -8.23 49.12
CA MET A 643 -2.94 -8.37 47.75
C MET A 643 -4.06 -9.42 47.62
N GLU A 644 -4.89 -9.27 46.57
CA GLU A 644 -5.88 -10.26 46.16
C GLU A 644 -5.24 -11.55 45.62
N GLN A 645 -5.82 -12.71 45.90
CA GLN A 645 -5.25 -14.02 45.55
C GLN A 645 -4.95 -14.21 44.05
N THR A 646 -5.65 -13.52 43.16
CA THR A 646 -5.49 -13.64 41.70
C THR A 646 -4.22 -12.92 41.19
N SER A 647 -3.81 -11.83 41.83
CA SER A 647 -2.64 -11.02 41.42
C SER A 647 -1.34 -11.42 42.11
N VAL A 648 -1.43 -12.22 43.17
CA VAL A 648 -0.31 -12.69 44.01
C VAL A 648 0.66 -13.62 43.27
N ALA A 649 0.22 -14.28 42.19
CA ALA A 649 0.98 -15.36 41.59
C ALA A 649 2.32 -14.92 40.95
N ALA A 650 2.33 -13.83 40.19
CA ALA A 650 3.53 -13.32 39.55
C ALA A 650 4.58 -12.80 40.56
N PRO A 651 4.22 -12.00 41.58
CA PRO A 651 5.14 -11.60 42.64
C PRO A 651 5.75 -12.76 43.43
N VAL A 652 4.95 -13.75 43.83
CA VAL A 652 5.44 -14.92 44.60
C VAL A 652 6.37 -15.77 43.75
N SER A 653 6.01 -16.00 42.49
CA SER A 653 6.86 -16.63 41.48
C SER A 653 8.23 -15.95 41.38
N PHE A 654 8.23 -14.62 41.23
CA PHE A 654 9.43 -13.82 41.13
C PHE A 654 10.29 -13.89 42.41
N ILE A 655 9.68 -13.76 43.59
CA ILE A 655 10.38 -13.89 44.88
C ILE A 655 11.09 -15.24 45.00
N CYS A 656 10.41 -16.33 44.65
CA CYS A 656 10.99 -17.68 44.73
C CYS A 656 12.20 -17.82 43.80
N ARG A 657 12.11 -17.34 42.55
CA ARG A 657 13.22 -17.35 41.58
C ARG A 657 14.40 -16.53 42.10
N MET A 658 14.14 -15.31 42.59
CA MET A 658 15.19 -14.40 43.07
C MET A 658 15.87 -14.92 44.34
N LEU A 659 15.14 -15.48 45.30
CA LEU A 659 15.74 -16.10 46.49
C LEU A 659 16.66 -17.26 46.12
N TYR A 660 16.28 -18.07 45.13
CA TYR A 660 17.12 -19.14 44.61
C TYR A 660 18.42 -18.57 44.00
N PHE A 661 18.34 -17.57 43.12
CA PHE A 661 19.52 -16.99 42.47
C PHE A 661 20.42 -16.18 43.41
N MET A 662 19.87 -15.55 44.47
CA MET A 662 20.64 -14.72 45.40
C MET A 662 21.19 -15.49 46.60
N SER A 663 20.39 -16.39 47.19
CA SER A 663 20.67 -17.03 48.48
C SER A 663 20.88 -18.54 48.38
N GLY A 664 20.73 -19.13 47.19
CA GLY A 664 20.90 -20.56 46.96
C GLY A 664 19.70 -21.41 47.36
N LEU A 665 19.79 -22.71 47.05
CA LEU A 665 18.70 -23.68 47.16
C LEU A 665 18.13 -23.82 48.58
N ASP A 666 18.98 -23.96 49.60
CA ASP A 666 18.54 -24.21 50.97
C ASP A 666 17.77 -23.03 51.59
N SER A 667 18.21 -21.81 51.30
CA SER A 667 17.55 -20.59 51.76
C SER A 667 16.20 -20.38 51.07
N ALA A 668 16.13 -20.67 49.77
CA ALA A 668 14.89 -20.63 49.00
C ALA A 668 13.86 -21.64 49.54
N ILE A 669 14.27 -22.90 49.78
CA ILE A 669 13.40 -23.95 50.35
C ILE A 669 12.89 -23.54 51.74
N SER A 670 13.78 -23.05 52.60
CA SER A 670 13.42 -22.58 53.95
C SER A 670 12.38 -21.46 53.92
N SER A 671 12.51 -20.55 52.95
CA SER A 671 11.59 -19.42 52.78
C SER A 671 10.24 -19.85 52.20
N ILE A 672 10.23 -20.73 51.19
CA ILE A 672 9.00 -21.30 50.61
C ILE A 672 8.18 -22.05 51.66
N LEU A 673 8.84 -22.83 52.53
CA LEU A 673 8.16 -23.56 53.61
C LEU A 673 7.54 -22.66 54.68
N LYS A 674 8.02 -21.42 54.82
CA LYS A 674 7.47 -20.42 55.75
C LYS A 674 6.28 -19.65 55.17
N MET A 675 6.06 -19.71 53.85
CA MET A 675 4.96 -19.01 53.19
C MET A 675 3.62 -19.74 53.40
N PRO A 676 2.49 -19.00 53.50
CA PRO A 676 1.16 -19.59 53.57
C PRO A 676 0.88 -20.52 52.38
N LYS A 677 0.27 -21.68 52.63
CA LYS A 677 -0.05 -22.67 51.58
C LYS A 677 -1.05 -22.15 50.54
N GLU A 678 -1.88 -21.17 50.92
CA GLU A 678 -2.87 -20.52 50.06
C GLU A 678 -2.23 -19.76 48.89
N LEU A 679 -0.99 -19.27 49.05
CA LEU A 679 -0.27 -18.56 47.99
C LEU A 679 0.15 -19.48 46.83
N PHE A 680 0.08 -20.80 46.99
CA PHE A 680 0.51 -21.79 46.00
C PHE A 680 -0.65 -22.40 45.20
N GLN A 681 -1.84 -21.80 45.26
CA GLN A 681 -3.05 -22.24 44.55
C GLN A 681 -3.14 -21.64 43.13
N ASN A 682 -2.04 -21.71 42.36
CA ASN A 682 -1.99 -21.24 40.97
C ASN A 682 -1.03 -22.11 40.15
N SER A 683 -1.38 -22.40 38.90
CA SER A 683 -0.60 -23.28 38.01
C SER A 683 0.82 -22.77 37.77
N GLY A 684 1.01 -21.47 37.53
CA GLY A 684 2.32 -20.88 37.24
C GLY A 684 3.31 -20.96 38.42
N ILE A 685 2.81 -20.80 39.65
CA ILE A 685 3.62 -20.94 40.86
C ILE A 685 3.96 -22.41 41.10
N SER A 686 3.00 -23.31 40.84
CA SER A 686 3.20 -24.75 40.96
C SER A 686 4.38 -25.21 40.11
N PHE A 687 4.50 -24.71 38.87
CA PHE A 687 5.60 -25.06 37.98
C PHE A 687 6.97 -24.68 38.56
N ILE A 688 7.11 -23.46 39.09
CA ILE A 688 8.37 -22.95 39.66
C ILE A 688 8.75 -23.70 40.93
N VAL A 689 7.79 -23.90 41.83
CA VAL A 689 8.04 -24.66 43.08
C VAL A 689 8.38 -26.11 42.75
N SER A 690 7.78 -26.68 41.71
CA SER A 690 8.12 -28.01 41.20
C SER A 690 9.53 -28.04 40.62
N ALA A 691 9.93 -27.02 39.85
CA ALA A 691 11.29 -26.90 39.31
C ALA A 691 12.33 -26.80 40.45
N ILE A 692 12.11 -25.95 41.46
CA ILE A 692 12.98 -25.87 42.65
C ILE A 692 13.00 -27.22 43.38
N HIS A 693 11.85 -27.89 43.51
CA HIS A 693 11.76 -29.20 44.11
C HIS A 693 12.51 -30.28 43.29
N THR A 694 12.61 -30.19 41.96
CA THR A 694 13.43 -31.14 41.18
C THR A 694 14.90 -31.11 41.58
N LEU A 695 15.39 -29.95 42.02
CA LEU A 695 16.76 -29.74 42.48
C LEU A 695 16.95 -30.10 43.96
N ASP A 696 15.87 -30.18 44.75
CA ASP A 696 15.87 -30.57 46.16
C ASP A 696 16.01 -32.09 46.33
N THR A 697 17.22 -32.54 46.66
CA THR A 697 17.55 -33.95 46.90
C THR A 697 16.86 -34.54 48.15
N CYS A 698 16.45 -33.68 49.10
CA CYS A 698 15.87 -34.08 50.39
C CYS A 698 14.33 -34.13 50.38
N ASN A 699 13.67 -33.85 49.25
CA ASN A 699 12.21 -33.88 49.08
C ASN A 699 11.41 -33.03 50.09
N ARG A 700 12.00 -31.97 50.63
CA ARG A 700 11.41 -31.10 51.66
C ARG A 700 10.18 -30.35 51.13
N LEU A 701 10.14 -30.06 49.83
CA LEU A 701 9.01 -29.36 49.16
C LEU A 701 7.87 -30.27 48.68
N GLU A 702 7.95 -31.61 48.84
CA GLU A 702 6.91 -32.54 48.37
C GLU A 702 5.48 -32.21 48.86
N PRO A 703 5.26 -31.78 50.12
CA PRO A 703 3.91 -31.43 50.60
C PRO A 703 3.29 -30.23 49.88
N VAL A 704 4.11 -29.29 49.40
CA VAL A 704 3.66 -28.06 48.70
C VAL A 704 3.44 -28.34 47.21
N VAL A 705 4.32 -29.15 46.61
CA VAL A 705 4.18 -29.60 45.22
C VAL A 705 2.94 -30.47 45.04
N SER A 706 2.72 -31.44 45.93
CA SER A 706 1.56 -32.34 45.86
C SER A 706 0.22 -31.61 46.02
N SER A 707 0.15 -30.56 46.84
CA SER A 707 -1.05 -29.72 46.94
C SER A 707 -1.27 -28.84 45.72
N SER A 708 -0.21 -28.31 45.12
CA SER A 708 -0.31 -27.37 43.99
C SER A 708 -0.64 -28.04 42.65
N ARG A 709 -0.29 -29.33 42.47
CA ARG A 709 -0.67 -30.14 41.29
C ARG A 709 -2.17 -30.19 41.00
N ARG A 710 -3.02 -29.96 42.02
CA ARG A 710 -4.49 -29.99 41.87
C ARG A 710 -5.04 -28.80 41.06
N PHE A 711 -4.23 -27.78 40.82
CA PHE A 711 -4.63 -26.52 40.18
C PHE A 711 -4.12 -26.39 38.74
N LEU A 712 -3.49 -27.43 38.17
CA LEU A 712 -3.11 -27.48 36.76
C LEU A 712 -4.36 -27.75 35.93
N THR A 713 -4.64 -26.90 34.95
CA THR A 713 -5.89 -26.99 34.18
C THR A 713 -5.64 -27.21 32.69
N SER A 714 -4.54 -26.69 32.15
CA SER A 714 -4.24 -26.80 30.73
C SER A 714 -3.48 -28.09 30.40
N TYR A 715 -3.74 -28.64 29.21
CA TYR A 715 -3.02 -29.82 28.72
C TYR A 715 -1.50 -29.56 28.63
N GLU A 716 -1.09 -28.35 28.23
CA GLU A 716 0.32 -27.95 28.16
C GLU A 716 0.96 -27.93 29.57
N GLU A 717 0.34 -27.28 30.54
CA GLU A 717 0.81 -27.22 31.94
C GLU A 717 0.99 -28.62 32.54
N ILE A 718 0.05 -29.53 32.27
CA ILE A 718 0.11 -30.92 32.74
C ILE A 718 1.31 -31.65 32.10
N THR A 719 1.54 -31.44 30.80
CA THR A 719 2.68 -32.06 30.11
C THR A 719 4.02 -31.56 30.60
N GLU A 720 4.16 -30.26 30.82
CA GLU A 720 5.36 -29.63 31.37
C GLU A 720 5.64 -30.10 32.80
N MET A 721 4.60 -30.32 33.59
CA MET A 721 4.75 -30.87 34.94
C MET A 721 5.22 -32.32 34.94
N HIS A 722 4.69 -33.16 34.05
CA HIS A 722 5.21 -34.52 33.86
C HIS A 722 6.66 -34.54 33.40
N PHE A 723 7.05 -33.57 32.57
CA PHE A 723 8.43 -33.36 32.16
C PHE A 723 9.32 -33.00 33.36
N LEU A 724 8.92 -32.04 34.20
CA LEU A 724 9.66 -31.72 35.43
C LEU A 724 9.76 -32.91 36.40
N ILE A 725 8.69 -33.67 36.59
CA ILE A 725 8.71 -34.86 37.46
C ILE A 725 9.68 -35.91 36.93
N ALA A 726 9.72 -36.12 35.61
CA ALA A 726 10.68 -37.04 35.00
C ALA A 726 12.11 -36.58 35.24
N LEU A 727 12.41 -35.28 35.07
CA LEU A 727 13.71 -34.70 35.38
C LEU A 727 14.08 -34.84 36.87
N GLY A 728 13.15 -34.53 37.77
CA GLY A 728 13.36 -34.70 39.21
C GLY A 728 13.68 -36.14 39.60
N LYS A 729 13.02 -37.14 39.00
CA LYS A 729 13.33 -38.55 39.24
C LYS A 729 14.73 -38.95 38.76
N LEU A 730 15.19 -38.39 37.64
CA LEU A 730 16.56 -38.62 37.14
C LEU A 730 17.61 -38.10 38.12
N VAL A 731 17.39 -36.89 38.65
CA VAL A 731 18.31 -36.22 39.57
C VAL A 731 18.31 -36.87 40.96
N LYS A 732 17.12 -37.23 41.49
CA LYS A 732 16.96 -37.71 42.87
C LYS A 732 17.25 -39.19 43.07
N HIS A 733 16.97 -40.04 42.08
CA HIS A 733 17.23 -41.48 42.15
C HIS A 733 18.58 -41.86 41.54
N GLY A 734 19.43 -40.88 41.23
CA GLY A 734 20.81 -41.10 40.83
C GLY A 734 21.76 -41.21 42.03
N THR A 735 22.86 -41.95 41.85
CA THR A 735 24.04 -41.83 42.72
C THR A 735 24.90 -40.65 42.26
N GLU A 736 25.88 -40.20 43.05
CA GLU A 736 26.82 -39.11 42.67
C GLU A 736 27.46 -39.30 41.26
N PHE A 737 27.45 -40.53 40.74
CA PHE A 737 28.09 -40.90 39.48
C PHE A 737 27.13 -41.41 38.38
N CYS A 738 25.83 -41.62 38.66
CA CYS A 738 24.88 -42.21 37.71
C CYS A 738 23.45 -41.66 37.91
N LEU A 739 22.82 -41.11 36.86
CA LEU A 739 21.42 -40.68 36.89
C LEU A 739 20.44 -41.87 37.02
N GLY A 740 19.30 -41.65 37.65
CA GLY A 740 18.22 -42.64 37.82
C GLY A 740 17.39 -42.89 36.55
N PHE A 741 18.04 -43.17 35.41
CA PHE A 741 17.44 -43.25 34.06
C PHE A 741 16.16 -44.09 33.98
N GLN A 742 16.17 -45.29 34.57
CA GLN A 742 15.03 -46.21 34.53
C GLN A 742 13.76 -45.63 35.19
N SER A 743 13.93 -44.84 36.26
CA SER A 743 12.81 -44.24 37.00
C SER A 743 12.14 -43.09 36.23
N GLY A 744 12.93 -42.30 35.49
CA GLY A 744 12.46 -41.24 34.60
C GLY A 744 11.76 -41.80 33.36
N VAL A 745 12.36 -42.79 32.70
CA VAL A 745 11.77 -43.48 31.53
C VAL A 745 10.45 -44.16 31.90
N ALA A 746 10.38 -44.86 33.04
CA ALA A 746 9.15 -45.50 33.49
C ALA A 746 8.03 -44.49 33.77
N HIS A 747 8.36 -43.28 34.26
CA HIS A 747 7.38 -42.21 34.43
C HIS A 747 6.90 -41.65 33.09
N LEU A 748 7.81 -41.35 32.17
CA LEU A 748 7.46 -40.82 30.85
C LEU A 748 6.65 -41.81 30.01
N ARG A 749 6.94 -43.12 30.07
CA ARG A 749 6.08 -44.14 29.43
C ARG A 749 4.64 -44.10 29.94
N LYS A 750 4.44 -43.92 31.25
CA LYS A 750 3.11 -43.74 31.84
C LYS A 750 2.47 -42.40 31.46
N ALA A 751 3.25 -41.32 31.47
CA ALA A 751 2.77 -39.98 31.09
C ALA A 751 2.36 -39.91 29.61
N LEU A 752 3.05 -40.65 28.72
CA LEU A 752 2.73 -40.73 27.31
C LEU A 752 1.36 -41.37 27.04
N HIS A 753 0.91 -42.31 27.88
CA HIS A 753 -0.46 -42.84 27.78
C HIS A 753 -1.52 -41.78 28.10
N MET A 754 -1.20 -40.83 28.99
CA MET A 754 -2.11 -39.75 29.38
C MET A 754 -2.04 -38.57 28.40
N CYS A 755 -0.86 -38.29 27.85
CA CYS A 755 -0.59 -37.16 26.96
C CYS A 755 0.07 -37.66 25.66
N PRO A 756 -0.67 -38.41 24.82
CA PRO A 756 -0.08 -39.11 23.68
C PRO A 756 0.49 -38.13 22.66
N ASN A 757 -0.12 -36.96 22.44
CA ASN A 757 0.25 -36.03 21.36
C ASN A 757 1.31 -35.00 21.76
N SER A 758 1.85 -35.03 22.99
CA SER A 758 2.85 -34.05 23.43
C SER A 758 4.22 -34.29 22.78
N SER A 759 4.67 -33.35 21.95
CA SER A 759 6.04 -33.28 21.40
C SER A 759 7.10 -33.28 22.50
N LEU A 760 6.87 -32.51 23.56
CA LEU A 760 7.81 -32.29 24.66
C LEU A 760 8.11 -33.57 25.46
N ILE A 761 7.08 -34.34 25.84
CA ILE A 761 7.23 -35.63 26.54
C ILE A 761 7.88 -36.66 25.62
N ARG A 762 7.44 -36.72 24.35
CA ARG A 762 7.97 -37.63 23.32
C ARG A 762 9.46 -37.40 23.05
N ASN A 763 9.87 -36.14 22.90
CA ASN A 763 11.25 -35.75 22.66
C ASN A 763 12.14 -36.05 23.87
N LEU A 764 11.68 -35.78 25.10
CA LEU A 764 12.43 -36.13 26.31
C LEU A 764 12.59 -37.64 26.46
N LEU A 765 11.53 -38.42 26.19
CA LEU A 765 11.59 -39.88 26.23
C LEU A 765 12.58 -40.41 25.18
N GLY A 766 12.52 -39.91 23.95
CA GLY A 766 13.47 -40.26 22.89
C GLY A 766 14.92 -39.96 23.30
N PHE A 767 15.18 -38.77 23.84
CA PHE A 767 16.50 -38.38 24.33
C PHE A 767 17.03 -39.31 25.44
N LEU A 768 16.20 -39.65 26.43
CA LEU A 768 16.61 -40.50 27.55
C LEU A 768 16.84 -41.95 27.14
N LEU A 769 16.04 -42.48 26.20
CA LEU A 769 16.24 -43.82 25.65
C LEU A 769 17.57 -43.92 24.87
N LEU A 770 17.91 -42.90 24.07
CA LEU A 770 19.19 -42.81 23.37
C LEU A 770 20.39 -42.62 24.31
N SER A 771 20.18 -41.96 25.45
CA SER A 771 21.24 -41.71 26.45
C SER A 771 21.52 -42.93 27.35
N SER A 772 20.68 -43.96 27.31
CA SER A 772 20.86 -45.17 28.09
C SER A 772 21.88 -46.11 27.45
N LYS A 773 22.72 -46.78 28.26
CA LYS A 773 23.73 -47.75 27.77
C LYS A 773 23.12 -49.01 27.14
N GLU A 774 21.80 -49.20 27.25
CA GLU A 774 21.08 -50.34 26.72
C GLU A 774 20.59 -50.00 25.30
N TRP A 775 21.41 -50.33 24.30
CA TRP A 775 21.18 -50.11 22.86
C TRP A 775 19.90 -50.75 22.29
N ASN A 776 19.14 -51.48 23.12
CA ASN A 776 17.92 -52.18 22.74
C ASN A 776 16.75 -51.24 22.39
N ASP A 777 16.72 -50.03 22.94
CA ASP A 777 15.57 -49.11 22.82
C ASP A 777 15.71 -48.04 21.71
N THR A 778 16.76 -48.13 20.88
CA THR A 778 17.04 -47.17 19.77
C THR A 778 15.90 -47.08 18.74
N HIS A 779 15.28 -48.22 18.41
CA HIS A 779 14.11 -48.30 17.53
C HIS A 779 12.83 -47.70 18.15
N ILE A 780 12.74 -47.66 19.49
CA ILE A 780 11.63 -47.04 20.22
C ILE A 780 11.85 -45.53 20.27
N ALA A 781 13.08 -45.08 20.52
CA ALA A 781 13.43 -43.67 20.58
C ALA A 781 13.14 -42.92 19.26
N THR A 782 13.47 -43.54 18.12
CA THR A 782 13.20 -42.99 16.77
C THR A 782 11.70 -42.92 16.45
N ARG A 783 10.90 -43.85 16.98
CA ARG A 783 9.42 -43.82 16.87
C ARG A 783 8.75 -42.82 17.81
N CYS A 784 9.40 -42.46 18.92
CA CYS A 784 8.86 -41.46 19.84
C CYS A 784 8.96 -40.04 19.27
N CYS A 785 9.99 -39.73 18.49
CA CYS A 785 10.20 -38.39 17.94
C CYS A 785 9.44 -38.19 16.62
N ASN A 786 8.28 -37.51 16.69
CA ASN A 786 7.71 -36.87 15.50
C ASN A 786 8.51 -35.59 15.24
N VAL A 787 9.44 -35.65 14.29
CA VAL A 787 9.90 -34.44 13.60
C VAL A 787 8.93 -34.27 12.45
N ASP A 788 7.88 -33.46 12.65
CA ASP A 788 6.97 -33.09 11.58
C ASP A 788 7.80 -32.32 10.53
N CYS A 789 8.25 -33.04 9.51
CA CYS A 789 9.09 -32.53 8.44
C CYS A 789 8.34 -32.53 7.12
N THR A 790 7.03 -32.27 7.14
CA THR A 790 6.21 -31.97 5.97
C THR A 790 4.87 -31.42 6.45
N ASP A 791 4.75 -30.09 6.56
CA ASP A 791 3.60 -29.34 6.04
C ASP A 791 3.75 -27.85 6.37
N TYR A 792 4.06 -27.10 5.31
CA TYR A 792 4.03 -25.64 5.27
C TYR A 792 2.56 -25.19 5.34
N GLN A 793 1.95 -25.23 6.53
CA GLN A 793 0.73 -24.46 6.87
C GLN A 793 0.32 -24.66 8.35
N ASN A 794 1.25 -24.45 9.28
CA ASN A 794 0.93 -23.86 10.58
C ASN A 794 2.25 -23.41 11.24
N LYS A 795 2.34 -22.11 11.58
CA LYS A 795 3.52 -21.48 12.19
C LYS A 795 3.68 -21.87 13.67
N GLY A 796 3.69 -23.16 13.97
CA GLY A 796 4.11 -23.68 15.27
C GLY A 796 5.55 -24.17 15.17
N GLY A 797 6.52 -23.26 15.13
CA GLY A 797 7.92 -23.65 15.33
C GLY A 797 8.09 -24.30 16.71
N LEU A 798 9.19 -25.04 16.91
CA LEU A 798 9.58 -25.56 18.24
C LEU A 798 9.52 -24.40 19.24
N LYS A 799 8.58 -24.46 20.19
CA LYS A 799 8.15 -23.29 21.00
C LYS A 799 9.08 -23.03 22.17
N SER A 800 9.88 -24.03 22.55
CA SER A 800 10.74 -23.98 23.73
C SER A 800 12.17 -24.44 23.43
N ALA A 801 13.15 -23.86 24.13
CA ALA A 801 14.55 -24.25 24.04
C ALA A 801 14.78 -25.75 24.29
N SER A 802 13.87 -26.38 25.02
CA SER A 802 13.86 -27.80 25.35
C SER A 802 13.46 -28.70 24.18
N GLU A 803 12.48 -28.27 23.40
CA GLU A 803 12.06 -28.94 22.18
C GLU A 803 13.15 -28.83 21.11
N ILE A 804 13.80 -27.68 21.00
CA ILE A 804 14.90 -27.44 20.04
C ILE A 804 16.13 -28.30 20.38
N LEU A 805 16.55 -28.32 21.64
CA LEU A 805 17.70 -29.13 22.07
C LEU A 805 17.38 -30.64 22.07
N GLY A 806 16.18 -31.04 22.49
CA GLY A 806 15.73 -32.42 22.45
C GLY A 806 15.67 -32.96 21.02
N ALA A 807 15.03 -32.20 20.11
CA ALA A 807 14.98 -32.54 18.69
C ALA A 807 16.37 -32.51 18.04
N GLY A 808 17.20 -31.51 18.35
CA GLY A 808 18.57 -31.38 17.84
C GLY A 808 19.51 -32.50 18.31
N ALA A 809 19.44 -32.90 19.57
CA ALA A 809 20.22 -34.00 20.12
C ALA A 809 19.80 -35.35 19.53
N VAL A 810 18.48 -35.59 19.38
CA VAL A 810 17.95 -36.81 18.73
C VAL A 810 18.34 -36.84 17.25
N ALA A 811 18.21 -35.72 16.54
CA ALA A 811 18.55 -35.61 15.12
C ALA A 811 20.06 -35.84 14.88
N CYS A 812 20.95 -35.23 15.67
CA CYS A 812 22.39 -35.44 15.57
C CYS A 812 22.80 -36.90 15.84
N TYR A 813 22.12 -37.60 16.76
CA TYR A 813 22.42 -38.99 17.09
C TYR A 813 21.84 -39.98 16.05
N ALA A 814 20.65 -39.70 15.50
CA ALA A 814 20.03 -40.49 14.44
C ALA A 814 20.78 -40.38 13.09
N VAL A 815 21.32 -39.20 12.78
CA VAL A 815 22.12 -38.94 11.56
C VAL A 815 23.56 -39.45 11.69
N GLY A 816 24.01 -39.76 12.90
CA GLY A 816 25.39 -40.16 13.23
C GLY A 816 25.91 -41.46 12.60
N ASN A 817 25.17 -42.13 11.69
CA ASN A 817 25.63 -43.36 11.05
C ASN A 817 25.81 -43.33 9.52
N SER A 818 25.59 -42.20 8.82
CA SER A 818 26.09 -42.08 7.44
C SER A 818 25.92 -40.66 6.88
N SER A 819 27.03 -39.91 6.83
CA SER A 819 27.25 -38.62 6.13
C SER A 819 26.91 -37.31 6.89
N PRO A 820 27.86 -36.36 6.99
CA PRO A 820 27.63 -35.05 7.61
C PRO A 820 27.17 -34.05 6.54
N LYS A 821 25.86 -33.83 6.41
CA LYS A 821 25.33 -32.68 5.65
C LYS A 821 24.48 -31.72 6.48
N PHE A 822 24.11 -32.10 7.70
CA PHE A 822 23.38 -31.25 8.64
C PHE A 822 24.11 -31.21 9.98
N SER A 823 24.81 -30.11 10.24
CA SER A 823 25.37 -29.79 11.55
C SER A 823 24.66 -28.55 12.10
N PHE A 824 24.02 -28.67 13.27
CA PHE A 824 23.56 -27.50 14.01
C PHE A 824 24.77 -26.68 14.49
N PRO A 825 24.75 -25.33 14.42
CA PRO A 825 25.93 -24.49 14.72
C PRO A 825 26.48 -24.62 16.15
N SER A 826 25.69 -25.15 17.08
CA SER A 826 26.06 -25.34 18.49
C SER A 826 26.65 -26.72 18.82
N CYS A 827 26.71 -27.65 17.86
CA CYS A 827 27.19 -29.01 18.10
C CYS A 827 28.70 -29.11 17.85
N THR A 828 29.52 -28.83 18.85
CA THR A 828 30.89 -29.33 18.89
C THR A 828 30.86 -30.80 19.32
N TYR A 829 31.41 -31.67 18.48
CA TYR A 829 31.49 -33.12 18.72
C TYR A 829 32.24 -33.40 20.03
N GLN A 830 31.50 -33.69 21.11
CA GLN A 830 32.01 -34.39 22.27
C GLN A 830 30.96 -35.40 22.73
N CYS A 831 31.30 -36.69 22.67
CA CYS A 831 30.60 -37.70 23.46
C CYS A 831 30.60 -37.25 24.93
N LEU A 832 29.44 -36.83 25.42
CA LEU A 832 29.27 -36.37 26.79
C LEU A 832 29.43 -37.57 27.73
N ASN A 833 30.55 -37.62 28.47
CA ASN A 833 30.65 -38.46 29.67
C ASN A 833 29.54 -38.05 30.66
N GLY A 834 29.04 -39.01 31.46
CA GLY A 834 27.87 -38.84 32.34
C GLY A 834 27.91 -37.61 33.27
N HIS A 835 29.10 -37.09 33.60
CA HIS A 835 29.30 -35.88 34.39
C HIS A 835 28.84 -34.59 33.67
N GLY A 836 28.99 -34.53 32.33
CA GLY A 836 28.60 -33.39 31.51
C GLY A 836 27.08 -33.32 31.28
N ALA A 837 26.41 -34.47 31.15
CA ALA A 837 24.95 -34.52 30.99
C ALA A 837 24.22 -34.03 32.24
N ILE A 838 24.72 -34.36 33.44
CA ILE A 838 24.17 -33.89 34.73
C ILE A 838 24.34 -32.37 34.86
N GLN A 839 25.53 -31.83 34.56
CA GLN A 839 25.75 -30.39 34.57
C GLN A 839 24.90 -29.66 33.52
N GLN A 840 24.68 -30.25 32.35
CA GLN A 840 23.81 -29.67 31.32
C GLN A 840 22.33 -29.72 31.73
N LEU A 841 21.87 -30.78 32.37
CA LEU A 841 20.51 -30.89 32.92
C LEU A 841 20.28 -29.93 34.09
N GLN A 842 21.26 -29.76 34.97
CA GLN A 842 21.21 -28.75 36.04
C GLN A 842 21.27 -27.33 35.47
N LYS A 843 22.12 -27.06 34.47
CA LYS A 843 22.11 -25.80 33.72
C LYS A 843 20.76 -25.57 33.05
N TYR A 844 20.12 -26.61 32.56
CA TYR A 844 18.84 -26.56 31.88
C TYR A 844 17.67 -26.33 32.86
N CYS A 845 17.65 -26.99 34.02
CA CYS A 845 16.72 -26.64 35.12
C CYS A 845 16.97 -25.21 35.63
N ASN A 846 18.23 -24.76 35.68
CA ASN A 846 18.56 -23.37 35.99
C ASN A 846 18.10 -22.40 34.90
N LEU A 847 18.14 -22.81 33.62
CA LEU A 847 17.65 -22.02 32.49
C LEU A 847 16.12 -21.92 32.51
N LEU A 848 15.42 -23.00 32.84
CA LEU A 848 13.96 -23.03 33.05
C LEU A 848 13.51 -22.15 34.22
N LEU A 849 14.36 -21.96 35.23
CA LEU A 849 14.12 -21.01 36.32
C LEU A 849 14.42 -19.56 35.92
N PHE A 850 15.19 -19.35 34.85
CA PHE A 850 15.65 -18.04 34.36
C PHE A 850 14.75 -17.44 33.29
N ILE A 851 14.17 -18.28 32.44
CA ILE A 851 13.09 -17.95 31.48
C ILE A 851 11.80 -17.70 32.27
#